data_AF-A0A955WE16-F1
#
_entry.id   AF-A0A955WE16-F1
#
_cell.length_a   1.000
_cell.length_b   1.000
_cell.length_c   1.000
_cell.angle_alpha   90.00
_cell.angle_beta   90.00
_cell.angle_gamma   90.00
#
_symmetry.space_group_name_H-M   'P 1'
#
loop_
_entity.id
_entity.type
_entity.pdbx_description
1 polymer ?
#
loop_
_entity_poly.entity_id
_entity_poly.type
_entity_poly.pdbx_seq_one_letter_code
_entity_poly.pdbx_strand_id
1 'polypeptide(L)'
;MHRSLLFLCLLAGTAVAAPDAGYDLRANAPLAHVYRDGVVADAAAVGFVKYTRDMNGSWRTGIREDGRPGAYQPGLQTNLWFPIGPELASEDLVVEAVFKPIGNDQRMDAFINGKKVKSYTLQPGWQVQRFEVQKGAMPVGFNKVRLHFRRAVEYNGTKTGAAIRAVRVARASAPPLPADEAALAAALAPTEGDALNLPNGGGLDYYLVPPKGFTLTGTATGGEVEVFTQLDGKPAKKLGGGATLKLSLDAVAGQPVRLMLRGKGDVKLTGARLDGGKAQPLAGAKAPKYIVFWLIDTLRADKLDFYQVPNANKRPKVKTPALSALAKEATVFEPYWVQGNESKASHASFFTSTYPAVHGVYTQEAKLRDEHTTLAEVFKKAGYKTAGFVSNGYVSERWNFNQGFADKDFVNFIREGKANNAKAVFNAAKGYIEANKGTPFYLYLGTSDPHVTYRAHKEFIDQYDREGNYGGRYKKALSGDELGKIKGKKTPPSERDQHRIEALYENEVAFNDKWFGQLVETLKAQGIYDETMIIVSADHGDEFWEHGSCGHGHSLNQELVNVPLVIRAPGLFPAGKRATFGADGVDLLPTFQTLLGQAPVKDAQGLDLMPLVHAEGAVYPRATIASMAKSSYALQVGRAKVIMRSEQAISAFDAQTDSAEANDVFETRPVLALAALDPLSLFLSRVREWRKNEWGAPNVLTPAFK
;
A
#
# COMPACT_ATOMS: atom_id res chain seq x y z
N MET A 1 -30.76 -37.93 38.64
CA MET A 1 -29.54 -37.42 39.29
C MET A 1 -28.39 -37.47 38.29
N HIS A 2 -27.88 -36.29 37.91
CA HIS A 2 -26.48 -35.96 37.51
C HIS A 2 -25.81 -36.76 36.36
N ARG A 3 -25.17 -36.18 35.34
CA ARG A 3 -24.58 -34.84 35.13
C ARG A 3 -24.34 -34.63 33.62
N SER A 4 -24.64 -33.41 33.15
CA SER A 4 -24.23 -32.87 31.86
C SER A 4 -22.72 -32.64 31.82
N LEU A 5 -22.04 -33.04 30.74
CA LEU A 5 -20.71 -32.52 30.39
C LEU A 5 -20.84 -31.62 29.16
N LEU A 6 -20.76 -30.31 29.41
CA LEU A 6 -20.42 -29.28 28.43
C LEU A 6 -19.03 -29.59 27.88
N PHE A 7 -18.94 -29.85 26.57
CA PHE A 7 -17.66 -29.78 25.86
C PHE A 7 -17.34 -28.30 25.60
N LEU A 8 -16.59 -27.71 26.52
CA LEU A 8 -15.93 -26.42 26.31
C LEU A 8 -14.74 -26.68 25.37
N CYS A 9 -14.95 -26.54 24.05
CA CYS A 9 -13.83 -26.47 23.11
C CYS A 9 -13.09 -25.15 23.34
N LEU A 10 -12.10 -25.17 24.23
CA LEU A 10 -11.02 -24.21 24.25
C LEU A 10 -10.20 -24.40 22.97
N LEU A 11 -10.59 -23.69 21.91
CA LEU A 11 -9.71 -23.41 20.79
C LEU A 11 -8.59 -22.53 21.31
N ALA A 12 -7.48 -23.14 21.71
CA ALA A 12 -6.20 -22.47 21.80
C ALA A 12 -5.74 -22.12 20.37
N GLY A 13 -6.39 -21.12 19.78
CA GLY A 13 -5.89 -20.48 18.57
C GLY A 13 -4.55 -19.86 18.92
N THR A 14 -3.51 -20.16 18.13
CA THR A 14 -2.26 -19.41 18.16
C THR A 14 -2.61 -17.94 18.00
N ALA A 15 -2.55 -17.18 19.09
CA ALA A 15 -2.87 -15.76 19.07
C ALA A 15 -1.93 -15.09 18.08
N VAL A 16 -2.47 -14.59 16.97
CA VAL A 16 -1.76 -13.67 16.09
C VAL A 16 -1.37 -12.48 16.96
N ALA A 17 -0.07 -12.18 17.04
CA ALA A 17 0.40 -11.04 17.82
C ALA A 17 -0.28 -9.77 17.28
N ALA A 18 -0.82 -8.95 18.18
CA ALA A 18 -1.50 -7.73 17.77
C ALA A 18 -0.56 -6.83 16.96
N PRO A 19 -1.05 -6.19 15.88
CA PRO A 19 -0.25 -5.26 15.10
C PRO A 19 0.25 -4.12 15.98
N ASP A 20 1.47 -3.71 15.71
CA ASP A 20 2.13 -2.63 16.42
C ASP A 20 1.50 -1.26 16.09
N ALA A 21 1.17 -0.45 17.10
CA ALA A 21 0.72 0.92 16.88
C ALA A 21 1.88 1.91 16.68
N GLY A 22 3.10 1.53 17.03
CA GLY A 22 4.31 2.35 16.89
C GLY A 22 5.22 1.91 15.74
N TYR A 23 6.51 2.19 15.88
CA TYR A 23 7.54 1.85 14.90
C TYR A 23 8.83 1.36 15.60
N ASP A 24 9.12 0.06 15.54
CA ASP A 24 10.37 -0.52 16.03
C ASP A 24 11.48 -0.36 14.97
N LEU A 25 12.51 0.44 15.27
CA LEU A 25 13.59 0.72 14.31
C LEU A 25 14.42 -0.53 13.99
N ARG A 26 14.56 -1.46 14.94
CA ARG A 26 15.29 -2.72 14.73
C ARG A 26 14.52 -3.66 13.82
N ALA A 27 13.22 -3.86 14.09
CA ALA A 27 12.37 -4.66 13.20
C ALA A 27 12.37 -4.08 11.77
N ASN A 28 12.48 -2.77 11.66
CA ASN A 28 12.55 -2.05 10.38
C ASN A 28 13.97 -1.80 9.85
N ALA A 29 15.00 -2.47 10.40
CA ALA A 29 16.37 -2.37 9.87
C ALA A 29 16.50 -2.69 8.36
N PRO A 30 15.69 -3.59 7.75
CA PRO A 30 15.67 -3.75 6.29
C PRO A 30 15.32 -2.46 5.52
N LEU A 31 14.55 -1.55 6.11
CA LEU A 31 14.22 -0.24 5.54
C LEU A 31 15.31 0.82 5.82
N ALA A 32 16.22 0.58 6.75
CA ALA A 32 17.35 1.48 7.00
C ALA A 32 18.38 1.46 5.87
N HIS A 33 18.92 2.63 5.52
CA HIS A 33 20.11 2.73 4.67
C HIS A 33 21.34 2.72 5.57
N VAL A 34 22.23 1.76 5.33
CA VAL A 34 23.47 1.61 6.12
C VAL A 34 24.45 2.72 5.75
N TYR A 35 24.86 3.50 6.74
CA TYR A 35 25.79 4.61 6.58
C TYR A 35 27.18 4.24 7.14
N ARG A 36 28.22 4.27 6.29
CA ARG A 36 29.64 4.04 6.62
C ARG A 36 30.50 5.02 5.83
N ASP A 37 30.59 6.26 6.32
CA ASP A 37 31.13 7.43 5.59
C ASP A 37 30.41 7.74 4.26
N GLY A 38 29.24 7.13 4.07
CA GLY A 38 28.57 7.02 2.80
C GLY A 38 27.47 5.97 2.84
N VAL A 39 26.68 5.87 1.78
CA VAL A 39 25.55 4.92 1.70
C VAL A 39 26.04 3.60 1.11
N VAL A 40 25.65 2.48 1.72
CA VAL A 40 26.02 1.13 1.29
C VAL A 40 24.80 0.32 0.83
N ALA A 41 24.91 -0.24 -0.37
CA ALA A 41 24.05 -1.31 -0.86
C ALA A 41 24.71 -2.65 -0.57
N ASP A 42 24.22 -3.36 0.46
CA ASP A 42 24.69 -4.69 0.85
C ASP A 42 23.83 -5.77 0.18
N ALA A 43 24.39 -6.51 -0.78
CA ALA A 43 23.67 -7.54 -1.53
C ALA A 43 23.33 -8.81 -0.72
N ALA A 44 23.91 -8.95 0.47
CA ALA A 44 23.55 -10.02 1.41
C ALA A 44 22.32 -9.65 2.25
N ALA A 45 22.01 -8.36 2.39
CA ALA A 45 20.88 -7.89 3.18
C ALA A 45 19.58 -7.94 2.39
N VAL A 46 18.47 -8.27 3.05
CA VAL A 46 17.13 -8.23 2.44
C VAL A 46 16.78 -6.82 1.95
N GLY A 47 17.26 -5.77 2.65
CA GLY A 47 17.09 -4.38 2.24
C GLY A 47 17.80 -3.98 0.92
N PHE A 48 18.61 -4.86 0.32
CA PHE A 48 19.31 -4.59 -0.94
C PHE A 48 18.37 -4.14 -2.07
N VAL A 49 17.15 -4.69 -2.10
CA VAL A 49 16.16 -4.45 -3.16
C VAL A 49 15.75 -2.98 -3.31
N LYS A 50 15.93 -2.15 -2.27
CA LYS A 50 15.67 -0.71 -2.34
C LYS A 50 16.59 0.01 -3.34
N TYR A 51 17.78 -0.54 -3.57
CA TYR A 51 18.76 0.03 -4.49
C TYR A 51 18.57 -0.47 -5.92
N THR A 52 17.74 -1.48 -6.18
CA THR A 52 17.64 -2.10 -7.51
C THR A 52 16.56 -1.49 -8.38
N ARG A 53 15.54 -0.84 -7.78
CA ARG A 53 14.33 -0.34 -8.45
C ARG A 53 13.67 -1.39 -9.37
N ASP A 54 13.78 -2.66 -9.02
CA ASP A 54 13.40 -3.76 -9.89
C ASP A 54 11.98 -4.25 -9.62
N MET A 55 11.09 -4.07 -10.59
CA MET A 55 9.70 -4.52 -10.51
C MET A 55 9.48 -5.96 -10.95
N ASN A 56 10.39 -6.49 -11.78
CA ASN A 56 10.21 -7.77 -12.45
C ASN A 56 10.99 -8.90 -11.75
N GLY A 57 11.70 -8.58 -10.67
CA GLY A 57 12.60 -9.50 -9.99
C GLY A 57 13.71 -9.99 -10.91
N SER A 58 14.21 -9.12 -11.79
CA SER A 58 15.40 -9.40 -12.62
C SER A 58 16.59 -9.78 -11.74
N TRP A 59 16.82 -9.06 -10.64
CA TRP A 59 17.87 -9.35 -9.68
C TRP A 59 17.64 -10.68 -8.99
N ARG A 60 18.69 -11.51 -8.96
CA ARG A 60 18.74 -12.74 -8.17
C ARG A 60 19.49 -12.45 -6.88
N THR A 61 18.77 -12.33 -5.78
CA THR A 61 19.30 -12.10 -4.42
C THR A 61 19.48 -13.42 -3.67
N GLY A 62 20.26 -13.42 -2.59
CA GLY A 62 20.43 -14.59 -1.72
C GLY A 62 21.28 -15.70 -2.33
N ILE A 63 22.04 -15.39 -3.38
CA ILE A 63 22.98 -16.33 -4.00
C ILE A 63 24.23 -16.47 -3.11
N ARG A 64 24.99 -17.54 -3.33
CA ARG A 64 26.35 -17.68 -2.81
C ARG A 64 27.30 -18.01 -3.95
N GLU A 65 28.43 -17.31 -4.00
CA GLU A 65 29.46 -17.50 -4.99
C GLU A 65 30.82 -17.66 -4.30
N ASP A 66 31.49 -18.78 -4.55
CA ASP A 66 32.63 -19.27 -3.74
C ASP A 66 32.35 -19.23 -2.22
N GLY A 67 31.12 -19.55 -1.84
CA GLY A 67 30.69 -19.48 -0.46
C GLY A 67 30.52 -18.06 0.10
N ARG A 68 30.71 -16.98 -0.67
CA ARG A 68 30.39 -15.60 -0.25
C ARG A 68 28.97 -15.21 -0.69
N PRO A 69 28.19 -14.52 0.14
CA PRO A 69 26.85 -14.06 -0.24
C PRO A 69 26.91 -13.00 -1.33
N GLY A 70 25.84 -12.85 -2.11
CA GLY A 70 25.73 -11.75 -3.06
C GLY A 70 24.40 -11.69 -3.78
N ALA A 71 24.39 -10.93 -4.87
CA ALA A 71 23.31 -10.86 -5.85
C ALA A 71 23.87 -10.65 -7.26
N TYR A 72 23.13 -11.04 -8.29
CA TYR A 72 23.47 -10.67 -9.67
C TYR A 72 22.24 -10.18 -10.43
N GLN A 73 22.48 -9.35 -11.44
CA GLN A 73 21.48 -8.92 -12.40
C GLN A 73 21.73 -9.65 -13.73
N PRO A 74 20.70 -10.24 -14.37
CA PRO A 74 20.81 -10.81 -15.70
C PRO A 74 21.35 -9.78 -16.71
N GLY A 75 22.24 -10.25 -17.59
CA GLY A 75 22.84 -9.47 -18.66
C GLY A 75 24.20 -8.88 -18.28
N LEU A 76 24.52 -7.78 -18.97
CA LEU A 76 25.84 -7.14 -18.95
C LEU A 76 25.93 -5.98 -17.97
N GLN A 77 24.85 -5.68 -17.24
CA GLN A 77 24.76 -4.47 -16.44
C GLN A 77 24.34 -4.79 -15.01
N THR A 78 24.98 -4.10 -14.09
CA THR A 78 24.50 -3.91 -12.72
C THR A 78 24.04 -2.47 -12.60
N ASN A 79 22.76 -2.26 -12.32
CA ASN A 79 22.19 -0.94 -12.10
C ASN A 79 21.75 -0.80 -10.63
N LEU A 80 22.32 0.18 -9.93
CA LEU A 80 21.95 0.49 -8.54
C LEU A 80 21.70 1.99 -8.40
N TRP A 81 20.69 2.36 -7.61
CA TRP A 81 20.28 3.74 -7.36
C TRP A 81 20.52 4.09 -5.90
N PHE A 82 21.36 5.09 -5.66
CA PHE A 82 21.72 5.54 -4.33
C PHE A 82 21.05 6.87 -4.00
N PRO A 83 20.44 7.01 -2.80
CA PRO A 83 20.02 8.31 -2.31
C PRO A 83 21.25 9.08 -1.80
N ILE A 84 21.50 10.24 -2.39
CA ILE A 84 22.61 11.11 -2.02
C ILE A 84 22.04 12.34 -1.31
N GLY A 85 22.42 12.53 -0.06
CA GLY A 85 22.10 13.73 0.71
C GLY A 85 23.05 14.90 0.43
N PRO A 86 22.71 16.12 0.87
CA PRO A 86 23.55 17.31 0.68
C PRO A 86 24.95 17.17 1.29
N GLU A 87 25.10 16.34 2.33
CA GLU A 87 26.37 16.06 3.01
C GLU A 87 27.35 15.21 2.18
N LEU A 88 26.88 14.57 1.11
CA LEU A 88 27.72 13.83 0.16
C LEU A 88 27.77 14.54 -1.20
N ALA A 89 26.66 15.14 -1.65
CA ALA A 89 26.60 15.84 -2.93
C ALA A 89 27.59 17.02 -3.05
N SER A 90 28.01 17.57 -1.90
CA SER A 90 28.93 18.71 -1.81
C SER A 90 30.41 18.33 -1.68
N GLU A 91 30.74 17.03 -1.73
CA GLU A 91 32.08 16.49 -1.52
C GLU A 91 32.60 15.76 -2.76
N ASP A 92 33.92 15.56 -2.84
CA ASP A 92 34.47 14.52 -3.69
C ASP A 92 34.14 13.15 -3.12
N LEU A 93 33.71 12.26 -3.99
CA LEU A 93 33.20 10.96 -3.61
C LEU A 93 34.08 9.84 -4.16
N VAL A 94 33.85 8.67 -3.61
CA VAL A 94 34.36 7.42 -4.13
C VAL A 94 33.24 6.40 -4.21
N VAL A 95 33.24 5.62 -5.29
CA VAL A 95 32.43 4.42 -5.42
C VAL A 95 33.32 3.21 -5.28
N GLU A 96 32.92 2.32 -4.38
CA GLU A 96 33.57 1.04 -4.15
C GLU A 96 32.61 -0.09 -4.44
N ALA A 97 33.01 -0.98 -5.35
CA ALA A 97 32.25 -2.17 -5.68
C ALA A 97 33.04 -3.42 -5.29
N VAL A 98 32.45 -4.24 -4.41
CA VAL A 98 32.94 -5.58 -4.04
C VAL A 98 32.18 -6.58 -4.90
N PHE A 99 32.87 -7.27 -5.81
CA PHE A 99 32.24 -8.20 -6.74
C PHE A 99 33.22 -9.27 -7.24
N LYS A 100 32.68 -10.33 -7.83
CA LYS A 100 33.43 -11.33 -8.60
C LYS A 100 32.92 -11.32 -10.05
N PRO A 101 33.77 -11.07 -11.06
CA PRO A 101 33.39 -11.29 -12.45
C PRO A 101 33.19 -12.78 -12.70
N ILE A 102 32.13 -13.13 -13.42
CA ILE A 102 31.80 -14.54 -13.71
C ILE A 102 32.54 -15.04 -14.96
N GLY A 103 32.84 -14.17 -15.92
CA GLY A 103 33.62 -14.52 -17.09
C GLY A 103 35.12 -14.29 -16.92
N ASN A 104 35.94 -15.11 -17.59
CA ASN A 104 37.38 -14.88 -17.78
C ASN A 104 37.65 -13.62 -18.63
N ASP A 105 38.83 -13.01 -18.49
CA ASP A 105 39.31 -11.85 -19.28
C ASP A 105 38.30 -10.69 -19.37
N GLN A 106 37.57 -10.47 -18.28
CA GLN A 106 36.47 -9.52 -18.23
C GLN A 106 36.99 -8.07 -18.21
N ARG A 107 36.27 -7.18 -18.88
CA ARG A 107 36.39 -5.74 -18.67
C ARG A 107 35.10 -5.16 -18.12
N MET A 108 35.23 -4.15 -17.28
CA MET A 108 34.12 -3.41 -16.70
C MET A 108 34.26 -1.92 -17.00
N ASP A 109 33.19 -1.31 -17.48
CA ASP A 109 33.04 0.14 -17.57
C ASP A 109 32.13 0.62 -16.44
N ALA A 110 32.61 1.55 -15.63
CA ALA A 110 31.85 2.18 -14.56
C ALA A 110 31.20 3.48 -15.05
N PHE A 111 29.94 3.68 -14.70
CA PHE A 111 29.17 4.86 -15.07
C PHE A 111 28.46 5.46 -13.86
N ILE A 112 28.38 6.78 -13.85
CA ILE A 112 27.60 7.57 -12.89
C ILE A 112 26.63 8.43 -13.69
N ASN A 113 25.34 8.28 -13.41
CA ASN A 113 24.26 9.03 -14.09
C ASN A 113 24.41 9.00 -15.62
N GLY A 114 24.75 7.82 -16.17
CA GLY A 114 24.93 7.59 -17.61
C GLY A 114 26.29 8.01 -18.18
N LYS A 115 27.09 8.79 -17.45
CA LYS A 115 28.43 9.23 -17.89
C LYS A 115 29.48 8.19 -17.48
N LYS A 116 30.32 7.78 -18.43
CA LYS A 116 31.41 6.82 -18.18
C LYS A 116 32.49 7.51 -17.33
N VAL A 117 32.87 6.88 -16.23
CA VAL A 117 33.90 7.38 -15.32
C VAL A 117 35.24 6.70 -15.58
N LYS A 118 35.25 5.37 -15.64
CA LYS A 118 36.50 4.59 -15.76
C LYS A 118 36.27 3.22 -16.39
N SER A 119 37.31 2.69 -17.01
CA SER A 119 37.38 1.31 -17.51
C SER A 119 38.37 0.49 -16.70
N TYR A 120 38.06 -0.78 -16.50
CA TYR A 120 38.86 -1.72 -15.75
C TYR A 120 39.04 -3.02 -16.54
N THR A 121 40.27 -3.54 -16.52
CA THR A 121 40.53 -4.95 -16.80
C THR A 121 40.46 -5.69 -15.47
N LEU A 122 39.64 -6.73 -15.40
CA LEU A 122 39.30 -7.38 -14.14
C LEU A 122 40.12 -8.66 -13.97
N GLN A 123 40.57 -8.89 -12.74
CA GLN A 123 41.18 -10.16 -12.37
C GLN A 123 40.10 -11.23 -12.14
N PRO A 124 40.41 -12.52 -12.25
CA PRO A 124 39.52 -13.56 -11.77
C PRO A 124 39.31 -13.47 -10.24
N GLY A 125 38.15 -13.90 -9.75
CA GLY A 125 37.85 -13.97 -8.31
C GLY A 125 37.31 -12.68 -7.70
N TRP A 126 37.02 -12.76 -6.40
CA TRP A 126 36.49 -11.64 -5.62
C TRP A 126 37.50 -10.51 -5.53
N GLN A 127 37.07 -9.30 -5.85
CA GLN A 127 37.91 -8.11 -5.83
C GLN A 127 37.11 -6.85 -5.44
N VAL A 128 37.84 -5.80 -5.13
CA VAL A 128 37.29 -4.47 -4.88
C VAL A 128 37.74 -3.54 -6.00
N GLN A 129 36.80 -2.86 -6.64
CA GLN A 129 37.11 -1.75 -7.55
C GLN A 129 36.68 -0.44 -6.92
N ARG A 130 37.63 0.49 -6.82
CA ARG A 130 37.47 1.83 -6.25
C ARG A 130 37.70 2.87 -7.35
N PHE A 131 36.75 3.79 -7.55
CA PHE A 131 36.92 4.96 -8.43
C PHE A 131 36.41 6.23 -7.78
N GLU A 132 37.15 7.30 -8.01
CA GLU A 132 36.78 8.64 -7.63
C GLU A 132 35.63 9.16 -8.50
N VAL A 133 34.76 9.94 -7.86
CA VAL A 133 33.63 10.62 -8.47
C VAL A 133 33.72 12.07 -8.01
N GLN A 134 33.96 12.96 -8.96
CA GLN A 134 34.15 14.38 -8.69
C GLN A 134 32.89 15.00 -8.09
N LYS A 135 33.08 15.96 -7.19
CA LYS A 135 32.01 16.78 -6.62
C LYS A 135 31.03 17.27 -7.69
N GLY A 136 29.74 17.17 -7.39
CA GLY A 136 28.64 17.56 -8.28
C GLY A 136 28.26 16.54 -9.35
N ALA A 137 29.04 15.46 -9.56
CA ALA A 137 28.62 14.38 -10.47
C ALA A 137 27.45 13.54 -9.93
N MET A 138 27.27 13.54 -8.61
CA MET A 138 26.13 12.94 -7.92
C MET A 138 25.40 14.00 -7.08
N PRO A 139 24.44 14.75 -7.66
CA PRO A 139 23.67 15.77 -6.93
C PRO A 139 22.78 15.16 -5.84
N VAL A 140 22.16 16.03 -5.02
CA VAL A 140 21.14 15.59 -4.05
C VAL A 140 20.01 14.85 -4.75
N GLY A 141 19.59 13.71 -4.21
CA GLY A 141 18.54 12.87 -4.77
C GLY A 141 19.07 11.53 -5.26
N PHE A 142 18.42 10.97 -6.28
CA PHE A 142 18.68 9.62 -6.72
C PHE A 142 19.76 9.55 -7.80
N ASN A 143 20.82 8.80 -7.53
CA ASN A 143 21.96 8.71 -8.41
C ASN A 143 22.22 7.28 -8.84
N LYS A 144 22.37 7.08 -10.15
CA LYS A 144 22.55 5.76 -10.74
C LYS A 144 24.03 5.42 -10.84
N VAL A 145 24.43 4.36 -10.17
CA VAL A 145 25.69 3.65 -10.39
C VAL A 145 25.44 2.50 -11.35
N ARG A 146 26.13 2.48 -12.49
CA ARG A 146 26.06 1.37 -13.44
C ARG A 146 27.43 0.76 -13.66
N LEU A 147 27.54 -0.55 -13.44
CA LEU A 147 28.72 -1.34 -13.81
C LEU A 147 28.36 -2.14 -15.06
N HIS A 148 29.06 -1.91 -16.17
CA HIS A 148 28.84 -2.60 -17.43
C HIS A 148 29.98 -3.56 -17.73
N PHE A 149 29.69 -4.85 -17.75
CA PHE A 149 30.63 -5.92 -18.05
C PHE A 149 30.57 -6.25 -19.54
N ARG A 150 31.72 -6.39 -20.20
CA ARG A 150 31.75 -6.61 -21.66
C ARG A 150 31.18 -7.96 -22.10
N ARG A 151 31.19 -8.95 -21.21
CA ARG A 151 30.68 -10.30 -21.46
C ARG A 151 29.79 -10.75 -20.32
N ALA A 152 28.75 -11.50 -20.63
CA ALA A 152 27.97 -12.26 -19.66
C ALA A 152 28.17 -13.74 -19.95
N VAL A 153 28.26 -14.55 -18.90
CA VAL A 153 28.40 -16.00 -19.00
C VAL A 153 27.22 -16.65 -18.30
N GLU A 154 26.81 -17.82 -18.78
CA GLU A 154 25.76 -18.61 -18.15
C GLU A 154 26.20 -19.02 -16.73
N TYR A 155 25.38 -18.69 -15.74
CA TYR A 155 25.66 -18.95 -14.34
C TYR A 155 24.35 -19.17 -13.56
N ASN A 156 24.21 -20.34 -12.94
CA ASN A 156 22.99 -20.75 -12.22
C ASN A 156 21.70 -20.51 -13.03
N GLY A 157 21.73 -20.84 -14.33
CA GLY A 157 20.60 -20.68 -15.25
C GLY A 157 20.28 -19.24 -15.64
N THR A 158 21.20 -18.30 -15.41
CA THR A 158 21.08 -16.91 -15.84
C THR A 158 22.40 -16.41 -16.41
N LYS A 159 22.36 -15.72 -17.56
CA LYS A 159 23.54 -15.02 -18.08
C LYS A 159 23.81 -13.77 -17.25
N THR A 160 24.98 -13.67 -16.61
CA THR A 160 25.40 -12.48 -15.84
C THR A 160 26.87 -12.15 -16.07
N GLY A 161 27.23 -10.87 -15.90
CA GLY A 161 28.62 -10.40 -15.94
C GLY A 161 29.37 -10.57 -14.62
N ALA A 162 28.69 -10.48 -13.48
CA ALA A 162 29.31 -10.49 -12.14
C ALA A 162 28.32 -10.90 -11.04
N ALA A 163 28.86 -11.45 -9.95
CA ALA A 163 28.21 -11.53 -8.64
C ALA A 163 28.63 -10.31 -7.79
N ILE A 164 27.65 -9.54 -7.33
CA ILE A 164 27.84 -8.31 -6.53
C ILE A 164 27.67 -8.66 -5.06
N ARG A 165 28.62 -8.24 -4.22
CA ARG A 165 28.56 -8.39 -2.77
C ARG A 165 28.12 -7.12 -2.08
N ALA A 166 28.72 -6.00 -2.45
CA ALA A 166 28.38 -4.69 -1.90
C ALA A 166 28.80 -3.58 -2.88
N VAL A 167 28.06 -2.48 -2.87
CA VAL A 167 28.47 -1.23 -3.52
C VAL A 167 28.28 -0.10 -2.54
N ARG A 168 29.31 0.73 -2.34
CA ARG A 168 29.27 1.89 -1.45
C ARG A 168 29.57 3.17 -2.22
N VAL A 169 28.80 4.22 -1.93
CA VAL A 169 29.10 5.60 -2.34
C VAL A 169 29.46 6.38 -1.09
N ALA A 170 30.72 6.79 -0.95
CA ALA A 170 31.25 7.43 0.25
C ALA A 170 32.12 8.65 -0.08
N ARG A 171 32.49 9.42 0.95
CA ARG A 171 33.49 10.50 0.80
C ARG A 171 34.80 9.93 0.28
N ALA A 172 35.52 10.70 -0.53
CA ALA A 172 36.82 10.27 -1.07
C ALA A 172 37.84 9.89 0.03
N SER A 173 37.75 10.55 1.19
CA SER A 173 38.57 10.29 2.38
C SER A 173 38.20 9.01 3.15
N ALA A 174 37.10 8.33 2.80
CA ALA A 174 36.64 7.16 3.54
C ALA A 174 37.64 5.99 3.43
N PRO A 175 37.95 5.29 4.55
CA PRO A 175 38.81 4.11 4.52
C PRO A 175 38.17 3.01 3.66
N PRO A 176 38.94 2.19 2.93
CA PRO A 176 38.37 1.14 2.06
C PRO A 176 37.50 0.12 2.80
N LEU A 177 36.49 -0.43 2.12
CA LEU A 177 35.76 -1.58 2.64
C LEU A 177 36.70 -2.79 2.85
N PRO A 178 36.49 -3.61 3.90
CA PRO A 178 37.28 -4.82 4.11
C PRO A 178 37.19 -5.79 2.93
N ALA A 179 38.32 -6.36 2.52
CA ALA A 179 38.39 -7.39 1.48
C ALA A 179 37.99 -8.79 2.00
N ASP A 180 38.20 -9.01 3.30
CA ASP A 180 37.77 -10.21 4.01
C ASP A 180 36.24 -10.20 4.22
N GLU A 181 35.60 -11.33 3.98
CA GLU A 181 34.14 -11.44 4.04
C GLU A 181 33.60 -11.32 5.46
N ALA A 182 34.28 -11.89 6.47
CA ALA A 182 33.80 -11.83 7.84
C ALA A 182 33.89 -10.39 8.39
N ALA A 183 35.00 -9.71 8.12
CA ALA A 183 35.17 -8.30 8.45
C ALA A 183 34.16 -7.41 7.71
N LEU A 184 33.91 -7.66 6.43
CA LEU A 184 32.91 -6.93 5.65
C LEU A 184 31.49 -7.13 6.20
N ALA A 185 31.11 -8.38 6.50
CA ALA A 185 29.81 -8.70 7.06
C ALA A 185 29.59 -8.00 8.42
N ALA A 186 30.58 -8.04 9.31
CA ALA A 186 30.52 -7.34 10.60
C ALA A 186 30.41 -5.82 10.42
N ALA A 187 31.15 -5.24 9.47
CA ALA A 187 31.12 -3.81 9.20
C ALA A 187 29.76 -3.34 8.64
N LEU A 188 29.08 -4.16 7.84
CA LEU A 188 27.83 -3.81 7.17
C LEU A 188 26.56 -4.19 7.96
N ALA A 189 26.68 -5.09 8.94
CA ALA A 189 25.55 -5.56 9.73
C ALA A 189 24.80 -4.39 10.39
N PRO A 190 23.50 -4.17 10.07
CA PRO A 190 22.70 -3.09 10.68
C PRO A 190 22.24 -3.45 12.10
N THR A 191 22.30 -4.73 12.47
CA THR A 191 21.85 -5.26 13.75
C THR A 191 22.85 -6.25 14.31
N GLU A 192 22.93 -6.34 15.63
CA GLU A 192 23.66 -7.37 16.35
C GLU A 192 22.83 -7.81 17.56
N GLY A 193 22.44 -9.09 17.60
CA GLY A 193 21.52 -9.57 18.62
C GLY A 193 20.19 -8.80 18.62
N ASP A 194 19.82 -8.23 19.76
CA ASP A 194 18.63 -7.41 19.98
C ASP A 194 18.88 -5.90 19.78
N ALA A 195 20.05 -5.50 19.30
CA ALA A 195 20.45 -4.10 19.12
C ALA A 195 20.58 -3.70 17.65
N LEU A 196 20.40 -2.41 17.39
CA LEU A 196 20.94 -1.74 16.19
C LEU A 196 22.45 -1.56 16.35
N ASN A 197 23.21 -1.82 15.30
CA ASN A 197 24.66 -1.71 15.29
C ASN A 197 25.11 -0.41 14.60
N LEU A 198 25.67 0.51 15.39
CA LEU A 198 26.09 1.85 14.98
C LEU A 198 27.59 2.02 15.30
N PRO A 199 28.51 1.54 14.43
CA PRO A 199 29.94 1.66 14.65
C PRO A 199 30.38 3.13 14.65
N ASN A 200 31.57 3.41 15.17
CA ASN A 200 32.07 4.78 15.28
C ASN A 200 32.09 5.51 13.92
N GLY A 201 31.44 6.66 13.82
CA GLY A 201 31.32 7.42 12.56
C GLY A 201 30.34 6.81 11.53
N GLY A 202 29.78 5.64 11.82
CA GLY A 202 28.75 4.98 11.06
C GLY A 202 27.34 5.32 11.55
N GLY A 203 26.35 4.74 10.88
CA GLY A 203 24.95 4.98 11.23
C GLY A 203 23.94 4.22 10.41
N LEU A 204 22.68 4.58 10.65
CA LEU A 204 21.51 4.10 9.92
C LEU A 204 20.60 5.30 9.59
N ASP A 205 20.08 5.33 8.37
CA ASP A 205 19.12 6.33 7.92
C ASP A 205 17.77 5.71 7.61
N TYR A 206 16.72 6.25 8.21
CA TYR A 206 15.33 5.83 7.98
C TYR A 206 14.56 6.96 7.30
N TYR A 207 13.76 6.64 6.30
CA TYR A 207 12.84 7.57 5.64
C TYR A 207 11.42 7.30 6.16
N LEU A 208 10.88 8.23 6.94
CA LEU A 208 9.73 8.01 7.83
C LEU A 208 8.71 9.14 7.73
N VAL A 209 7.48 8.90 8.19
CA VAL A 209 6.44 9.92 8.38
C VAL A 209 5.94 9.87 9.83
N PRO A 210 6.66 10.48 10.79
CA PRO A 210 6.30 10.40 12.21
C PRO A 210 5.00 11.17 12.49
N PRO A 211 4.00 10.59 13.19
CA PRO A 211 2.85 11.34 13.65
C PRO A 211 3.20 12.33 14.76
N LYS A 212 2.28 13.27 15.00
CA LYS A 212 2.33 14.11 16.20
C LYS A 212 2.23 13.25 17.47
N GLY A 213 2.99 13.60 18.49
CA GLY A 213 3.05 12.93 19.78
C GLY A 213 4.03 11.76 19.86
N PHE A 214 4.71 11.42 18.76
CA PHE A 214 5.67 10.32 18.75
C PHE A 214 7.02 10.73 19.35
N THR A 215 7.57 9.86 20.20
CA THR A 215 8.89 10.02 20.83
C THR A 215 9.81 8.88 20.42
N LEU A 216 11.04 9.22 20.00
CA LEU A 216 12.13 8.25 19.82
C LEU A 216 12.74 7.89 21.18
N THR A 217 12.72 6.61 21.50
CA THR A 217 13.33 6.02 22.71
C THR A 217 14.45 5.06 22.33
N GLY A 218 15.32 4.72 23.29
CA GLY A 218 16.38 3.72 23.12
C GLY A 218 17.53 3.90 24.10
N THR A 219 18.33 2.85 24.29
CA THR A 219 19.49 2.84 25.19
C THR A 219 20.73 2.36 24.45
N ALA A 220 21.77 3.18 24.47
CA ALA A 220 23.04 2.92 23.82
C ALA A 220 24.09 2.40 24.81
N THR A 221 24.83 1.38 24.40
CA THR A 221 26.03 0.88 25.09
C THR A 221 27.23 0.93 24.12
N GLY A 222 28.46 0.97 24.66
CA GLY A 222 29.68 1.07 23.84
C GLY A 222 29.98 2.48 23.29
N GLY A 223 29.14 3.47 23.61
CA GLY A 223 29.30 4.86 23.19
C GLY A 223 27.98 5.64 23.27
N GLU A 224 27.84 6.66 22.43
CA GLU A 224 26.65 7.52 22.36
C GLU A 224 26.06 7.58 20.94
N VAL A 225 24.75 7.81 20.84
CA VAL A 225 24.08 8.06 19.55
C VAL A 225 23.80 9.54 19.39
N GLU A 226 24.09 10.10 18.23
CA GLU A 226 23.53 11.38 17.79
C GLU A 226 22.39 11.14 16.80
N VAL A 227 21.31 11.91 16.97
CA VAL A 227 20.11 11.82 16.16
C VAL A 227 19.91 13.11 15.38
N PHE A 228 19.72 12.99 14.07
CA PHE A 228 19.42 14.11 13.18
C PHE A 228 18.15 13.84 12.39
N THR A 229 17.50 14.92 11.97
CA THR A 229 16.35 14.90 11.07
C THR A 229 16.62 15.78 9.86
N GLN A 230 16.18 15.39 8.68
CA GLN A 230 16.28 16.18 7.46
C GLN A 230 14.98 16.11 6.67
N LEU A 231 14.43 17.27 6.32
CA LEU A 231 13.32 17.43 5.39
C LEU A 231 13.88 17.74 3.99
N ASP A 232 13.08 17.49 2.95
CA ASP A 232 13.43 17.87 1.58
C ASP A 232 13.81 19.36 1.48
N GLY A 233 14.90 19.65 0.78
CA GLY A 233 15.40 21.02 0.58
C GLY A 233 15.88 21.73 1.85
N LYS A 234 15.98 21.06 2.99
CA LYS A 234 16.47 21.62 4.25
C LYS A 234 17.78 20.94 4.70
N PRO A 235 18.69 21.68 5.37
CA PRO A 235 19.85 21.06 5.99
C PRO A 235 19.41 20.10 7.11
N ALA A 236 20.24 19.10 7.40
CA ALA A 236 20.02 18.22 8.54
C ALA A 236 20.09 19.01 9.86
N LYS A 237 19.15 18.75 10.76
CA LYS A 237 19.06 19.36 12.09
C LYS A 237 19.29 18.30 13.15
N LYS A 238 20.24 18.55 14.06
CA LYS A 238 20.44 17.71 15.24
C LYS A 238 19.20 17.80 16.14
N LEU A 239 18.62 16.64 16.45
CA LEU A 239 17.48 16.51 17.35
C LEU A 239 17.95 16.32 18.81
N GLY A 240 19.04 15.58 19.00
CA GLY A 240 19.59 15.26 20.32
C GLY A 240 20.59 14.11 20.25
N GLY A 241 20.86 13.48 21.39
CA GLY A 241 21.73 12.31 21.46
C GLY A 241 22.14 11.98 22.90
N GLY A 242 22.90 10.89 23.05
CA GLY A 242 23.44 10.42 24.33
C GLY A 242 23.31 8.90 24.49
N ALA A 243 23.62 8.42 25.70
CA ALA A 243 23.48 7.01 26.06
C ALA A 243 22.01 6.56 26.24
N THR A 244 21.09 7.50 26.47
CA THR A 244 19.65 7.23 26.57
C THR A 244 18.89 8.24 25.72
N LEU A 245 18.01 7.76 24.87
CA LEU A 245 17.19 8.57 23.97
C LEU A 245 15.78 8.73 24.53
N LYS A 246 15.29 9.96 24.50
CA LYS A 246 13.88 10.33 24.70
C LYS A 246 13.61 11.64 23.96
N LEU A 247 13.45 11.55 22.64
CA LEU A 247 13.43 12.70 21.75
C LEU A 247 12.07 12.82 21.06
N SER A 248 11.34 13.93 21.26
CA SER A 248 10.08 14.19 20.54
C SER A 248 10.35 14.44 19.05
N LEU A 249 9.47 13.94 18.18
CA LEU A 249 9.48 14.22 16.73
C LEU A 249 8.44 15.25 16.30
N ASP A 250 7.81 15.97 17.24
CA ASP A 250 6.73 16.92 16.94
C ASP A 250 7.12 18.03 15.95
N ALA A 251 8.39 18.43 15.95
CA ALA A 251 8.90 19.46 15.04
C ALA A 251 8.84 19.06 13.55
N VAL A 252 8.73 17.76 13.26
CA VAL A 252 8.63 17.20 11.90
C VAL A 252 7.37 16.33 11.74
N ALA A 253 6.41 16.43 12.67
CA ALA A 253 5.22 15.61 12.66
C ALA A 253 4.41 15.74 11.35
N GLY A 254 4.00 14.60 10.80
CA GLY A 254 3.26 14.47 9.55
C GLY A 254 4.08 14.75 8.29
N GLN A 255 5.37 15.10 8.40
CA GLN A 255 6.26 15.32 7.26
C GLN A 255 7.10 14.08 6.96
N PRO A 256 7.35 13.74 5.68
CA PRO A 256 8.41 12.81 5.33
C PRO A 256 9.77 13.36 5.80
N VAL A 257 10.52 12.55 6.52
CA VAL A 257 11.79 12.93 7.13
C VAL A 257 12.81 11.81 6.99
N ARG A 258 14.08 12.19 6.74
CA ARG A 258 15.24 11.32 6.92
C ARG A 258 15.69 11.42 8.38
N LEU A 259 15.44 10.36 9.16
CA LEU A 259 15.91 10.20 10.52
C LEU A 259 17.27 9.49 10.50
N MET A 260 18.31 10.17 10.97
CA MET A 260 19.69 9.70 10.90
C MET A 260 20.19 9.38 12.31
N LEU A 261 20.55 8.12 12.55
CA LEU A 261 21.22 7.68 13.77
C LEU A 261 22.72 7.58 13.49
N ARG A 262 23.56 8.23 14.29
CA ARG A 262 25.03 8.23 14.12
C ARG A 262 25.70 7.78 15.42
N GLY A 263 26.58 6.79 15.33
CA GLY A 263 27.34 6.26 16.47
C GLY A 263 28.60 7.08 16.75
N LYS A 264 28.83 7.39 18.03
CA LYS A 264 30.12 7.84 18.57
C LYS A 264 30.68 6.75 19.46
N GLY A 265 31.73 6.08 19.00
CA GLY A 265 32.13 4.76 19.51
C GLY A 265 31.36 3.62 18.83
N ASP A 266 31.63 2.39 19.23
CA ASP A 266 31.00 1.20 18.66
C ASP A 266 29.70 0.89 19.40
N VAL A 267 28.63 1.54 18.97
CA VAL A 267 27.38 1.60 19.71
C VAL A 267 26.45 0.44 19.39
N LYS A 268 25.91 -0.19 20.44
CA LYS A 268 24.72 -1.06 20.38
C LYS A 268 23.52 -0.30 20.94
N LEU A 269 22.52 -0.03 20.12
CA LEU A 269 21.31 0.68 20.52
C LEU A 269 20.13 -0.30 20.65
N THR A 270 19.70 -0.56 21.88
CA THR A 270 18.54 -1.41 22.19
C THR A 270 17.29 -0.59 22.47
N GLY A 271 16.11 -1.19 22.32
CA GLY A 271 14.82 -0.51 22.56
C GLY A 271 14.56 0.70 21.65
N ALA A 272 15.23 0.77 20.49
CA ALA A 272 15.11 1.88 19.54
C ALA A 272 13.73 1.91 18.90
N ARG A 273 12.87 2.84 19.31
CA ARG A 273 11.46 2.83 18.90
C ARG A 273 10.84 4.22 18.81
N LEU A 274 9.90 4.41 17.89
CA LEU A 274 8.98 5.54 17.89
C LEU A 274 7.65 5.12 18.53
N ASP A 275 7.34 5.72 19.67
CA ASP A 275 6.14 5.45 20.45
C ASP A 275 5.19 6.64 20.47
N GLY A 276 3.90 6.40 20.21
CA GLY A 276 2.84 7.41 20.33
C GLY A 276 1.44 6.85 20.63
N GLY A 277 1.24 5.53 20.54
CA GLY A 277 0.01 4.85 20.91
C GLY A 277 0.23 3.35 21.14
N LYS A 278 -0.79 2.68 21.67
CA LYS A 278 -0.80 1.23 21.95
C LYS A 278 -2.01 0.58 21.32
N ALA A 279 -1.78 -0.42 20.48
CA ALA A 279 -2.85 -1.25 19.93
C ALA A 279 -3.55 -2.01 21.06
N GLN A 280 -4.87 -2.13 20.98
CA GLN A 280 -5.67 -2.79 22.01
C GLN A 280 -6.45 -3.94 21.40
N PRO A 281 -6.21 -5.20 21.81
CA PRO A 281 -6.97 -6.32 21.28
C PRO A 281 -8.45 -6.20 21.65
N LEU A 282 -9.32 -6.69 20.77
CA LEU A 282 -10.75 -6.71 21.04
C LEU A 282 -11.10 -7.90 21.95
N ALA A 283 -11.25 -7.66 23.25
CA ALA A 283 -11.60 -8.70 24.22
C ALA A 283 -13.13 -8.85 24.37
N GLY A 284 -13.63 -10.10 24.35
CA GLY A 284 -15.01 -10.41 24.71
C GLY A 284 -16.11 -9.88 23.77
N ALA A 285 -15.74 -9.44 22.57
CA ALA A 285 -16.68 -8.99 21.56
C ALA A 285 -17.58 -10.12 21.06
N LYS A 286 -18.87 -9.83 20.90
CA LYS A 286 -19.81 -10.73 20.23
C LYS A 286 -19.82 -10.41 18.74
N ALA A 287 -19.81 -11.46 17.91
CA ALA A 287 -19.97 -11.31 16.47
C ALA A 287 -21.32 -10.62 16.15
N PRO A 288 -21.38 -9.73 15.13
CA PRO A 288 -22.63 -9.11 14.70
C PRO A 288 -23.60 -10.16 14.16
N LYS A 289 -24.87 -10.09 14.53
CA LYS A 289 -25.87 -11.07 14.08
C LYS A 289 -26.21 -10.92 12.59
N TYR A 290 -26.21 -9.69 12.09
CA TYR A 290 -26.45 -9.40 10.68
C TYR A 290 -25.30 -8.58 10.12
N ILE A 291 -24.90 -8.88 8.89
CA ILE A 291 -23.87 -8.15 8.17
C ILE A 291 -24.44 -7.72 6.83
N VAL A 292 -24.38 -6.43 6.56
CA VAL A 292 -24.81 -5.82 5.29
C VAL A 292 -23.63 -5.07 4.70
N PHE A 293 -23.16 -5.54 3.55
CA PHE A 293 -22.10 -4.89 2.79
C PHE A 293 -22.72 -4.20 1.58
N TRP A 294 -22.81 -2.88 1.62
CA TRP A 294 -23.22 -2.01 0.52
C TRP A 294 -21.98 -1.52 -0.26
N LEU A 295 -21.72 -2.15 -1.40
CA LEU A 295 -20.62 -1.79 -2.30
C LEU A 295 -21.14 -0.92 -3.45
N ILE A 296 -20.49 0.22 -3.69
CA ILE A 296 -20.87 1.21 -4.69
C ILE A 296 -19.80 1.24 -5.79
N ASP A 297 -20.11 0.67 -6.95
CA ASP A 297 -19.18 0.54 -8.08
C ASP A 297 -18.70 1.93 -8.58
N THR A 298 -17.39 2.14 -8.71
CA THR A 298 -16.72 3.41 -9.09
C THR A 298 -16.83 4.60 -8.12
N LEU A 299 -17.31 4.43 -6.88
CA LEU A 299 -17.41 5.57 -5.96
C LEU A 299 -16.04 6.02 -5.41
N ARG A 300 -15.65 7.24 -5.78
CA ARG A 300 -14.49 7.94 -5.20
C ARG A 300 -14.75 8.45 -3.79
N ALA A 301 -13.76 8.29 -2.90
CA ALA A 301 -13.82 8.84 -1.53
C ALA A 301 -13.95 10.38 -1.54
N ASP A 302 -13.25 11.04 -2.44
CA ASP A 302 -13.21 12.50 -2.54
C ASP A 302 -14.51 13.13 -3.06
N LYS A 303 -15.53 12.35 -3.40
CA LYS A 303 -16.85 12.87 -3.78
C LYS A 303 -17.82 12.99 -2.61
N LEU A 304 -17.50 12.37 -1.47
CA LEU A 304 -18.30 12.42 -0.25
C LEU A 304 -17.87 13.58 0.65
N ASP A 305 -18.83 14.26 1.26
CA ASP A 305 -18.62 15.49 2.04
C ASP A 305 -17.87 15.28 3.37
N PHE A 306 -18.04 14.11 4.00
CA PHE A 306 -17.36 13.75 5.23
C PHE A 306 -15.90 13.32 5.03
N TYR A 307 -15.46 13.09 3.79
CA TYR A 307 -14.06 12.82 3.46
C TYR A 307 -13.30 14.12 3.17
N GLN A 308 -12.33 14.42 4.05
CA GLN A 308 -11.49 15.62 3.96
C GLN A 308 -10.27 15.33 3.11
N VAL A 309 -10.46 15.25 1.79
CA VAL A 309 -9.36 15.12 0.82
C VAL A 309 -8.90 16.53 0.43
N PRO A 310 -7.73 17.01 0.90
CA PRO A 310 -7.31 18.39 0.69
C PRO A 310 -7.00 18.64 -0.80
N ASN A 311 -7.38 19.78 -1.34
CA ASN A 311 -7.14 20.13 -2.76
C ASN A 311 -7.68 19.11 -3.79
N ALA A 312 -8.62 18.22 -3.42
CA ALA A 312 -9.42 17.48 -4.38
C ALA A 312 -10.26 18.47 -5.23
N ASN A 313 -10.59 18.10 -6.47
CA ASN A 313 -11.25 18.94 -7.50
C ASN A 313 -12.05 20.14 -7.00
N LYS A 314 -11.98 21.27 -7.71
CA LYS A 314 -12.68 22.54 -7.41
C LYS A 314 -14.22 22.45 -7.36
N ARG A 315 -14.82 21.27 -7.58
CA ARG A 315 -16.28 21.05 -7.53
C ARG A 315 -16.75 20.74 -6.10
N PRO A 316 -17.94 21.23 -5.71
CA PRO A 316 -18.54 20.89 -4.43
C PRO A 316 -18.80 19.39 -4.31
N LYS A 317 -18.65 18.88 -3.10
CA LYS A 317 -18.95 17.48 -2.75
C LYS A 317 -20.42 17.14 -3.04
N VAL A 318 -20.67 15.86 -3.32
CA VAL A 318 -22.03 15.34 -3.55
C VAL A 318 -22.81 15.36 -2.24
N LYS A 319 -24.09 15.72 -2.29
CA LYS A 319 -24.97 15.64 -1.12
C LYS A 319 -25.38 14.19 -0.91
N THR A 320 -24.81 13.56 0.12
CA THR A 320 -25.08 12.17 0.50
C THR A 320 -25.55 12.08 1.95
N PRO A 321 -26.77 12.57 2.27
CA PRO A 321 -27.25 12.66 3.66
C PRO A 321 -27.32 11.31 4.39
N ALA A 322 -27.64 10.21 3.71
CA ALA A 322 -27.74 8.90 4.37
C ALA A 322 -26.34 8.36 4.75
N LEU A 323 -25.38 8.44 3.82
CA LEU A 323 -23.98 8.08 4.09
C LEU A 323 -23.36 9.00 5.14
N SER A 324 -23.67 10.30 5.12
CA SER A 324 -23.20 11.27 6.11
C SER A 324 -23.75 10.98 7.51
N ALA A 325 -25.00 10.53 7.61
CA ALA A 325 -25.59 10.11 8.86
C ALA A 325 -24.90 8.84 9.39
N LEU A 326 -24.67 7.84 8.54
CA LEU A 326 -23.94 6.62 8.89
C LEU A 326 -22.53 6.94 9.40
N ALA A 327 -21.80 7.83 8.72
CA ALA A 327 -20.43 8.19 9.06
C ALA A 327 -20.29 8.76 10.49
N LYS A 328 -21.32 9.44 11.01
CA LYS A 328 -21.34 9.95 12.40
C LYS A 328 -21.44 8.84 13.44
N GLU A 329 -22.05 7.71 13.08
CA GLU A 329 -22.24 6.54 13.94
C GLU A 329 -21.18 5.44 13.70
N ALA A 330 -20.24 5.67 12.78
CA ALA A 330 -19.32 4.66 12.27
C ALA A 330 -17.85 5.01 12.57
N THR A 331 -16.98 4.04 12.32
CA THR A 331 -15.56 4.32 12.05
C THR A 331 -15.38 4.59 10.55
N VAL A 332 -14.74 5.70 10.21
CA VAL A 332 -14.39 6.09 8.83
C VAL A 332 -12.88 5.89 8.62
N PHE A 333 -12.49 5.16 7.58
CA PHE A 333 -11.08 4.92 7.25
C PHE A 333 -10.60 5.88 6.17
N GLU A 334 -9.46 6.54 6.38
CA GLU A 334 -8.82 7.41 5.38
C GLU A 334 -7.28 7.47 5.53
N PRO A 335 -6.49 7.11 4.50
CA PRO A 335 -6.92 6.54 3.22
C PRO A 335 -7.37 5.07 3.36
N TYR A 336 -8.21 4.63 2.42
CA TYR A 336 -8.53 3.22 2.21
C TYR A 336 -8.37 2.87 0.72
N TRP A 337 -7.50 1.92 0.41
CA TRP A 337 -7.16 1.56 -0.97
C TRP A 337 -7.63 0.17 -1.38
N VAL A 338 -8.09 0.08 -2.62
CA VAL A 338 -8.36 -1.18 -3.31
C VAL A 338 -7.15 -1.65 -4.11
N GLN A 339 -7.03 -2.97 -4.29
CA GLN A 339 -5.83 -3.59 -4.87
C GLN A 339 -5.88 -3.71 -6.41
N GLY A 340 -6.94 -3.21 -7.03
CA GLY A 340 -7.12 -3.07 -8.47
C GLY A 340 -7.83 -1.76 -8.82
N ASN A 341 -7.56 -1.23 -10.01
CA ASN A 341 -8.20 -0.03 -10.57
C ASN A 341 -9.41 -0.35 -11.47
N GLU A 342 -9.97 -1.55 -11.30
CA GLU A 342 -11.06 -2.11 -12.09
C GLU A 342 -11.74 -3.23 -11.30
N SER A 343 -13.03 -3.45 -11.56
CA SER A 343 -13.88 -4.26 -10.69
C SER A 343 -13.34 -5.67 -10.48
N LYS A 344 -12.90 -6.34 -11.54
CA LYS A 344 -12.61 -7.78 -11.45
C LYS A 344 -11.40 -8.10 -10.57
N ALA A 345 -10.31 -7.37 -10.75
CA ALA A 345 -9.11 -7.54 -9.94
C ALA A 345 -9.37 -7.10 -8.49
N SER A 346 -10.03 -5.95 -8.32
CA SER A 346 -10.37 -5.41 -7.00
C SER A 346 -11.27 -6.36 -6.19
N HIS A 347 -12.34 -6.90 -6.80
CA HIS A 347 -13.25 -7.85 -6.16
C HIS A 347 -12.55 -9.14 -5.74
N ALA A 348 -11.68 -9.68 -6.59
CA ALA A 348 -10.89 -10.84 -6.24
C ALA A 348 -10.01 -10.56 -5.00
N SER A 349 -9.41 -9.38 -4.92
CA SER A 349 -8.54 -9.04 -3.80
C SER A 349 -9.28 -8.90 -2.47
N PHE A 350 -10.33 -8.09 -2.41
CA PHE A 350 -11.03 -7.89 -1.14
C PHE A 350 -11.83 -9.12 -0.69
N PHE A 351 -12.36 -9.94 -1.63
CA PHE A 351 -13.02 -11.19 -1.24
C PHE A 351 -12.07 -12.23 -0.67
N THR A 352 -10.80 -12.25 -1.08
CA THR A 352 -9.87 -13.32 -0.71
C THR A 352 -8.76 -12.89 0.24
N SER A 353 -8.65 -11.59 0.54
CA SER A 353 -7.50 -11.00 1.23
C SER A 353 -6.18 -11.18 0.49
N THR A 354 -6.18 -11.29 -0.84
CA THR A 354 -4.93 -11.52 -1.60
C THR A 354 -4.69 -10.41 -2.61
N TYR A 355 -3.44 -10.05 -2.87
CA TYR A 355 -3.11 -9.14 -3.97
C TYR A 355 -3.24 -9.88 -5.31
N PRO A 356 -3.38 -9.17 -6.44
CA PRO A 356 -3.45 -9.78 -7.76
C PRO A 356 -2.31 -10.75 -8.09
N ALA A 357 -1.13 -10.55 -7.50
CA ALA A 357 0.02 -11.44 -7.68
C ALA A 357 -0.23 -12.87 -7.19
N VAL A 358 -1.14 -13.05 -6.24
CA VAL A 358 -1.51 -14.34 -5.65
C VAL A 358 -2.74 -14.92 -6.35
N HIS A 359 -3.85 -14.17 -6.44
CA HIS A 359 -5.08 -14.72 -7.04
C HIS A 359 -5.04 -14.83 -8.57
N GLY A 360 -4.19 -14.04 -9.24
CA GLY A 360 -3.93 -14.15 -10.69
C GLY A 360 -5.04 -13.60 -11.59
N VAL A 361 -6.03 -12.90 -11.05
CA VAL A 361 -7.16 -12.34 -11.81
C VAL A 361 -6.75 -11.04 -12.48
N TYR A 362 -6.05 -11.16 -13.62
CA TYR A 362 -5.47 -10.04 -14.38
C TYR A 362 -6.05 -9.87 -15.79
N THR A 363 -6.33 -10.97 -16.49
CA THR A 363 -6.75 -10.93 -17.89
C THR A 363 -8.26 -10.91 -17.99
N GLN A 364 -8.82 -10.62 -19.16
CA GLN A 364 -10.27 -10.67 -19.35
C GLN A 364 -10.86 -12.05 -19.08
N GLU A 365 -10.13 -13.14 -19.36
CA GLU A 365 -10.54 -14.54 -19.23
C GLU A 365 -10.25 -15.14 -17.84
N ALA A 366 -9.44 -14.48 -17.02
CA ALA A 366 -9.10 -14.99 -15.70
C ALA A 366 -10.33 -15.04 -14.79
N LYS A 367 -10.53 -16.19 -14.15
CA LYS A 367 -11.55 -16.49 -13.14
C LYS A 367 -10.90 -16.61 -11.76
N LEU A 368 -11.67 -16.36 -10.71
CA LEU A 368 -11.22 -16.68 -9.36
C LEU A 368 -11.14 -18.21 -9.19
N ARG A 369 -10.03 -18.72 -8.65
CA ARG A 369 -9.81 -20.16 -8.45
C ARG A 369 -10.41 -20.61 -7.12
N ASP A 370 -10.96 -21.82 -7.06
CA ASP A 370 -11.60 -22.40 -5.87
C ASP A 370 -10.66 -22.58 -4.66
N GLU A 371 -9.35 -22.54 -4.89
CA GLU A 371 -8.36 -22.60 -3.79
C GLU A 371 -8.37 -21.34 -2.91
N HIS A 372 -8.92 -20.23 -3.39
CA HIS A 372 -8.98 -18.98 -2.65
C HIS A 372 -10.30 -18.86 -1.89
N THR A 373 -10.25 -19.10 -0.58
CA THR A 373 -11.39 -18.89 0.31
C THR A 373 -11.87 -17.43 0.25
N THR A 374 -13.16 -17.26 -0.01
CA THR A 374 -13.82 -15.95 -0.11
C THR A 374 -14.46 -15.51 1.20
N LEU A 375 -14.73 -14.21 1.32
CA LEU A 375 -15.42 -13.62 2.46
C LEU A 375 -16.80 -14.26 2.72
N ALA A 376 -17.55 -14.59 1.67
CA ALA A 376 -18.84 -15.26 1.80
C ALA A 376 -18.68 -16.68 2.40
N GLU A 377 -17.66 -17.43 2.00
CA GLU A 377 -17.37 -18.74 2.59
C GLU A 377 -16.98 -18.65 4.06
N VAL A 378 -16.22 -17.62 4.45
CA VAL A 378 -15.88 -17.34 5.86
C VAL A 378 -17.15 -17.15 6.71
N PHE A 379 -18.11 -16.34 6.23
CA PHE A 379 -19.39 -16.15 6.93
C PHE A 379 -20.27 -17.41 6.91
N LYS A 380 -20.35 -18.11 5.78
CA LYS A 380 -21.09 -19.38 5.67
C LYS A 380 -20.57 -20.41 6.65
N LYS A 381 -19.25 -20.55 6.78
CA LYS A 381 -18.60 -21.43 7.76
C LYS A 381 -18.92 -21.04 9.21
N ALA A 382 -19.16 -19.76 9.48
CA ALA A 382 -19.58 -19.27 10.79
C ALA A 382 -21.09 -19.45 11.07
N GLY A 383 -21.85 -20.06 10.15
CA GLY A 383 -23.28 -20.34 10.32
C GLY A 383 -24.24 -19.25 9.81
N TYR A 384 -23.73 -18.25 9.08
CA TYR A 384 -24.59 -17.23 8.47
C TYR A 384 -25.21 -17.76 7.17
N LYS A 385 -26.46 -17.38 6.92
CA LYS A 385 -26.98 -17.43 5.55
C LYS A 385 -26.27 -16.38 4.70
N THR A 386 -25.93 -16.71 3.46
CA THR A 386 -25.19 -15.82 2.57
C THR A 386 -26.00 -15.53 1.32
N ALA A 387 -26.13 -14.24 0.99
CA ALA A 387 -26.81 -13.78 -0.22
C ALA A 387 -26.05 -12.64 -0.90
N GLY A 388 -26.13 -12.60 -2.23
CA GLY A 388 -25.48 -11.60 -3.08
C GLY A 388 -26.44 -11.02 -4.12
N PHE A 389 -26.60 -9.70 -4.13
CA PHE A 389 -27.42 -8.99 -5.11
C PHE A 389 -26.54 -7.97 -5.84
N VAL A 390 -26.19 -8.25 -7.10
CA VAL A 390 -25.05 -7.60 -7.75
C VAL A 390 -25.40 -7.01 -9.10
N SER A 391 -25.14 -5.72 -9.25
CA SER A 391 -25.36 -4.89 -10.43
C SER A 391 -24.11 -4.71 -11.30
N ASN A 392 -23.04 -5.47 -11.04
CA ASN A 392 -21.81 -5.47 -11.81
C ASN A 392 -21.65 -6.81 -12.57
N GLY A 393 -21.52 -6.76 -13.90
CA GLY A 393 -21.46 -7.95 -14.76
C GLY A 393 -20.16 -8.75 -14.70
N TYR A 394 -19.09 -8.18 -14.11
CA TYR A 394 -17.83 -8.87 -13.82
C TYR A 394 -17.89 -9.65 -12.51
N VAL A 395 -18.81 -9.32 -11.60
CA VAL A 395 -19.01 -10.03 -10.33
C VAL A 395 -20.14 -11.03 -10.51
N SER A 396 -19.84 -12.15 -11.16
CA SER A 396 -20.83 -13.17 -11.54
C SER A 396 -20.24 -14.58 -11.48
N GLU A 397 -21.13 -15.58 -11.58
CA GLU A 397 -20.76 -17.00 -11.69
C GLU A 397 -19.79 -17.28 -12.85
N ARG A 398 -19.90 -16.53 -13.96
CA ARG A 398 -18.97 -16.63 -15.10
C ARG A 398 -17.50 -16.54 -14.67
N TRP A 399 -17.21 -15.72 -13.67
CA TRP A 399 -15.86 -15.46 -13.14
C TRP A 399 -15.62 -16.11 -11.78
N ASN A 400 -16.54 -16.96 -11.34
CA ASN A 400 -16.51 -17.71 -10.08
C ASN A 400 -16.52 -16.82 -8.82
N PHE A 401 -17.27 -15.72 -8.84
CA PHE A 401 -17.48 -14.85 -7.67
C PHE A 401 -18.70 -15.24 -6.82
N ASN A 402 -19.45 -16.28 -7.20
CA ASN A 402 -20.57 -16.81 -6.45
C ASN A 402 -20.16 -17.79 -5.33
N GLN A 403 -18.85 -18.07 -5.17
CA GLN A 403 -18.31 -18.91 -4.09
C GLN A 403 -18.86 -18.46 -2.72
N GLY A 404 -19.32 -19.42 -1.92
CA GLY A 404 -19.85 -19.16 -0.58
C GLY A 404 -21.28 -18.63 -0.51
N PHE A 405 -21.91 -18.23 -1.61
CA PHE A 405 -23.33 -17.87 -1.65
C PHE A 405 -24.19 -19.11 -1.91
N ALA A 406 -25.48 -19.07 -1.53
CA ALA A 406 -26.43 -20.10 -1.97
C ALA A 406 -26.90 -19.79 -3.39
N ASP A 407 -26.98 -20.79 -4.27
CA ASP A 407 -27.29 -20.60 -5.70
C ASP A 407 -28.57 -19.79 -5.94
N LYS A 408 -29.63 -20.07 -5.16
CA LYS A 408 -30.91 -19.35 -5.25
C LYS A 408 -30.86 -17.91 -4.72
N ASP A 409 -29.83 -17.58 -3.93
CA ASP A 409 -29.68 -16.30 -3.22
C ASP A 409 -28.48 -15.48 -3.76
N PHE A 410 -27.98 -15.82 -4.95
CA PHE A 410 -27.00 -15.02 -5.69
C PHE A 410 -27.59 -14.55 -7.03
N VAL A 411 -27.84 -13.25 -7.16
CA VAL A 411 -28.46 -12.65 -8.35
C VAL A 411 -27.51 -11.63 -8.96
N ASN A 412 -27.25 -11.78 -10.26
CA ASN A 412 -26.54 -10.78 -11.05
C ASN A 412 -27.51 -10.09 -12.02
N PHE A 413 -27.86 -8.84 -11.73
CA PHE A 413 -28.91 -8.12 -12.45
C PHE A 413 -28.58 -7.91 -13.93
N ILE A 414 -27.30 -7.67 -14.28
CA ILE A 414 -26.88 -7.50 -15.68
C ILE A 414 -26.97 -8.84 -16.43
N ARG A 415 -26.38 -9.90 -15.87
CA ARG A 415 -26.31 -11.22 -16.54
C ARG A 415 -27.67 -11.89 -16.68
N GLU A 416 -28.60 -11.56 -15.81
CA GLU A 416 -29.98 -12.07 -15.84
C GLU A 416 -30.96 -11.14 -16.56
N GLY A 417 -30.49 -10.04 -17.19
CA GLY A 417 -31.36 -9.12 -17.95
C GLY A 417 -32.39 -8.37 -17.10
N LYS A 418 -32.10 -8.17 -15.81
CA LYS A 418 -32.95 -7.45 -14.85
C LYS A 418 -32.63 -5.95 -14.85
N ALA A 419 -33.51 -5.17 -14.23
CA ALA A 419 -33.25 -3.74 -14.00
C ALA A 419 -31.96 -3.56 -13.18
N ASN A 420 -31.01 -2.78 -13.71
CA ASN A 420 -29.66 -2.65 -13.15
C ASN A 420 -29.45 -1.26 -12.53
N ASN A 421 -29.75 -1.11 -11.23
CA ASN A 421 -29.53 0.10 -10.44
C ASN A 421 -29.70 -0.17 -8.93
N ALA A 422 -29.32 0.80 -8.10
CA ALA A 422 -29.38 0.75 -6.64
C ALA A 422 -30.79 0.47 -6.10
N LYS A 423 -31.85 0.94 -6.78
CA LYS A 423 -33.25 0.63 -6.42
C LYS A 423 -33.54 -0.86 -6.52
N ALA A 424 -33.11 -1.50 -7.61
CA ALA A 424 -33.34 -2.92 -7.84
C ALA A 424 -32.60 -3.77 -6.80
N VAL A 425 -31.35 -3.42 -6.49
CA VAL A 425 -30.56 -4.05 -5.43
C VAL A 425 -31.23 -3.87 -4.07
N PHE A 426 -31.67 -2.65 -3.73
CA PHE A 426 -32.42 -2.37 -2.50
C PHE A 426 -33.70 -3.22 -2.39
N ASN A 427 -34.51 -3.31 -3.45
CA ASN A 427 -35.75 -4.09 -3.40
C ASN A 427 -35.49 -5.58 -3.13
N ALA A 428 -34.45 -6.16 -3.74
CA ALA A 428 -34.05 -7.53 -3.48
C ALA A 428 -33.53 -7.71 -2.04
N ALA A 429 -32.70 -6.77 -1.57
CA ALA A 429 -32.22 -6.74 -0.19
C ALA A 429 -33.36 -6.69 0.83
N LYS A 430 -34.34 -5.79 0.62
CA LYS A 430 -35.52 -5.64 1.47
C LYS A 430 -36.28 -6.96 1.59
N GLY A 431 -36.60 -7.59 0.45
CA GLY A 431 -37.30 -8.88 0.46
C GLY A 431 -36.52 -9.97 1.19
N TYR A 432 -35.19 -10.02 1.01
CA TYR A 432 -34.34 -10.97 1.70
C TYR A 432 -34.31 -10.74 3.22
N ILE A 433 -34.16 -9.49 3.66
CA ILE A 433 -34.13 -9.10 5.08
C ILE A 433 -35.46 -9.48 5.75
N GLU A 434 -36.59 -9.11 5.16
CA GLU A 434 -37.92 -9.41 5.68
C GLU A 434 -38.15 -10.92 5.85
N ALA A 435 -37.66 -11.71 4.89
CA ALA A 435 -37.78 -13.17 4.92
C ALA A 435 -36.80 -13.86 5.88
N ASN A 436 -35.66 -13.27 6.21
CA ASN A 436 -34.56 -13.94 6.91
C ASN A 436 -34.18 -13.34 8.28
N LYS A 437 -34.86 -12.31 8.77
CA LYS A 437 -34.55 -11.69 10.09
C LYS A 437 -34.60 -12.62 11.31
N GLY A 438 -35.10 -13.85 11.16
CA GLY A 438 -35.04 -14.89 12.21
C GLY A 438 -33.70 -15.62 12.32
N THR A 439 -32.77 -15.43 11.38
CA THR A 439 -31.49 -16.17 11.31
C THR A 439 -30.35 -15.20 10.98
N PRO A 440 -29.14 -15.38 11.55
CA PRO A 440 -27.97 -14.60 11.14
C PRO A 440 -27.72 -14.66 9.63
N PHE A 441 -27.39 -13.53 9.01
CA PHE A 441 -27.08 -13.47 7.59
C PHE A 441 -25.94 -12.50 7.25
N TYR A 442 -25.24 -12.81 6.16
CA TYR A 442 -24.33 -11.93 5.44
C TYR A 442 -24.94 -11.60 4.08
N LEU A 443 -25.13 -10.31 3.83
CA LEU A 443 -25.77 -9.78 2.64
C LEU A 443 -24.79 -8.86 1.90
N TYR A 444 -24.34 -9.32 0.72
CA TYR A 444 -23.49 -8.53 -0.17
C TYR A 444 -24.34 -7.84 -1.25
N LEU A 445 -24.27 -6.51 -1.29
CA LEU A 445 -25.09 -5.65 -2.15
C LEU A 445 -24.16 -4.83 -3.03
N GLY A 446 -23.91 -5.31 -4.25
CA GLY A 446 -23.10 -4.59 -5.24
C GLY A 446 -23.99 -3.72 -6.12
N THR A 447 -23.90 -2.41 -5.97
CA THR A 447 -24.67 -1.43 -6.76
C THR A 447 -23.82 -0.89 -7.91
N SER A 448 -24.45 -0.63 -9.06
CA SER A 448 -23.74 -0.12 -10.25
C SER A 448 -23.68 1.39 -10.31
N ASP A 449 -24.62 2.14 -9.74
CA ASP A 449 -24.55 3.60 -9.77
C ASP A 449 -23.45 4.07 -8.78
N PRO A 450 -22.39 4.81 -9.19
CA PRO A 450 -22.30 5.64 -10.40
C PRO A 450 -21.45 5.11 -11.57
N HIS A 451 -21.16 3.82 -11.72
CA HIS A 451 -20.45 3.25 -12.88
C HIS A 451 -21.21 3.50 -14.19
N VAL A 452 -20.47 3.78 -15.27
CA VAL A 452 -21.02 3.97 -16.63
C VAL A 452 -21.96 2.81 -17.05
N THR A 453 -23.14 3.02 -17.62
CA THR A 453 -23.74 4.21 -18.23
C THR A 453 -24.17 5.24 -17.19
N TYR A 454 -23.58 6.45 -17.20
CA TYR A 454 -23.96 7.52 -16.28
C TYR A 454 -25.30 8.12 -16.69
N ARG A 455 -26.35 7.94 -15.89
CA ARG A 455 -27.72 8.36 -16.22
C ARG A 455 -28.13 9.64 -15.51
N ALA A 456 -28.96 10.43 -16.20
CA ALA A 456 -29.61 11.58 -15.61
C ALA A 456 -30.84 11.14 -14.80
N HIS A 457 -30.80 11.32 -13.49
CA HIS A 457 -31.96 11.22 -12.61
C HIS A 457 -32.58 12.61 -12.45
N LYS A 458 -33.80 12.80 -12.97
CA LYS A 458 -34.50 14.09 -12.96
C LYS A 458 -34.61 14.73 -11.56
N GLU A 459 -34.65 13.92 -10.51
CA GLU A 459 -34.69 14.38 -9.11
C GLU A 459 -33.38 15.05 -8.65
N PHE A 460 -32.24 14.70 -9.26
CA PHE A 460 -30.91 15.07 -8.78
C PHE A 460 -30.10 15.89 -9.78
N ILE A 461 -30.25 15.63 -11.09
CA ILE A 461 -29.32 16.12 -12.12
C ILE A 461 -29.19 17.66 -12.13
N ASP A 462 -30.28 18.38 -11.90
CA ASP A 462 -30.28 19.85 -11.90
C ASP A 462 -29.49 20.44 -10.70
N GLN A 463 -29.26 19.66 -9.65
CA GLN A 463 -28.44 20.08 -8.49
C GLN A 463 -26.94 20.07 -8.80
N TYR A 464 -26.51 19.23 -9.75
CA TYR A 464 -25.10 18.98 -10.08
C TYR A 464 -24.69 19.59 -11.42
N ASP A 465 -25.62 19.70 -12.37
CA ASP A 465 -25.42 20.44 -13.62
C ASP A 465 -25.85 21.91 -13.46
N ARG A 466 -25.12 22.65 -12.62
CA ARG A 466 -25.52 24.00 -12.15
C ARG A 466 -25.55 25.07 -13.24
N GLU A 467 -24.83 24.86 -14.33
CA GLU A 467 -24.91 25.74 -15.50
C GLU A 467 -26.28 25.65 -16.18
N GLY A 468 -27.03 24.57 -15.96
CA GLY A 468 -28.34 24.33 -16.54
C GLY A 468 -28.31 24.22 -18.07
N ASN A 469 -29.51 24.11 -18.67
CA ASN A 469 -29.75 24.23 -20.11
C ASN A 469 -28.82 23.39 -21.01
N TYR A 470 -28.35 22.23 -20.54
CA TYR A 470 -27.44 21.38 -21.32
C TYR A 470 -28.11 20.91 -22.62
N GLY A 471 -27.68 21.49 -23.74
CA GLY A 471 -28.19 21.24 -25.08
C GLY A 471 -27.52 20.08 -25.82
N GLY A 472 -26.42 19.55 -25.27
CA GLY A 472 -25.52 18.61 -25.95
C GLY A 472 -25.98 17.16 -25.97
N ARG A 473 -25.00 16.28 -26.25
CA ARG A 473 -25.20 14.85 -26.51
C ARG A 473 -25.63 14.05 -25.27
N TYR A 474 -25.07 14.37 -24.11
CA TYR A 474 -25.22 13.59 -22.86
C TYR A 474 -26.41 14.06 -22.00
N LYS A 475 -27.55 14.38 -22.64
CA LYS A 475 -28.76 14.86 -21.94
C LYS A 475 -29.35 13.79 -21.04
N LYS A 476 -29.52 12.58 -21.57
CA LYS A 476 -30.15 11.46 -20.86
C LYS A 476 -29.13 10.60 -20.13
N ALA A 477 -27.99 10.36 -20.78
CA ALA A 477 -26.92 9.53 -20.24
C ALA A 477 -25.63 9.68 -21.05
N LEU A 478 -24.53 9.14 -20.52
CA LEU A 478 -23.32 8.76 -21.28
C LEU A 478 -23.22 7.22 -21.29
N SER A 479 -23.19 6.58 -22.45
CA SER A 479 -23.02 5.12 -22.54
C SER A 479 -21.56 4.68 -22.45
N GLY A 480 -21.33 3.39 -22.17
CA GLY A 480 -19.98 2.79 -22.18
C GLY A 480 -19.29 2.91 -23.53
N ASP A 481 -20.03 2.75 -24.63
CA ASP A 481 -19.50 2.91 -26.00
C ASP A 481 -19.08 4.37 -26.27
N GLU A 482 -19.83 5.33 -25.76
CA GLU A 482 -19.52 6.75 -25.88
C GLU A 482 -18.30 7.12 -25.04
N LEU A 483 -18.23 6.64 -23.79
CA LEU A 483 -17.05 6.77 -22.95
C LEU A 483 -15.81 6.16 -23.64
N GLY A 484 -15.95 4.96 -24.23
CA GLY A 484 -14.87 4.33 -25.00
C GLY A 484 -14.40 5.17 -26.20
N LYS A 485 -15.32 5.83 -26.92
CA LYS A 485 -14.99 6.74 -28.03
C LYS A 485 -14.30 8.02 -27.54
N ILE A 486 -14.71 8.55 -26.39
CA ILE A 486 -14.05 9.68 -25.72
C ILE A 486 -12.64 9.30 -25.32
N LYS A 487 -12.45 8.18 -24.58
CA LYS A 487 -11.14 7.67 -24.16
C LYS A 487 -10.21 7.43 -25.35
N GLY A 488 -10.75 6.86 -26.42
CA GLY A 488 -10.04 6.66 -27.69
C GLY A 488 -9.83 7.92 -28.54
N LYS A 489 -10.18 9.11 -28.02
CA LYS A 489 -10.10 10.43 -28.71
C LYS A 489 -10.84 10.49 -30.05
N LYS A 490 -11.79 9.60 -30.29
CA LYS A 490 -12.63 9.56 -31.51
C LYS A 490 -13.75 10.59 -31.47
N THR A 491 -14.23 10.92 -30.27
CA THR A 491 -15.23 11.97 -30.03
C THR A 491 -14.84 12.80 -28.81
N PRO A 492 -13.83 13.67 -28.92
CA PRO A 492 -13.40 14.51 -27.81
C PRO A 492 -14.57 15.38 -27.30
N PRO A 493 -14.87 15.38 -25.98
CA PRO A 493 -15.93 16.19 -25.41
C PRO A 493 -15.51 17.66 -25.32
N SER A 494 -16.46 18.58 -25.46
CA SER A 494 -16.27 19.99 -25.09
C SER A 494 -16.12 20.14 -23.56
N GLU A 495 -15.63 21.29 -23.07
CA GLU A 495 -15.60 21.57 -21.63
C GLU A 495 -17.01 21.46 -21.00
N ARG A 496 -18.04 21.92 -21.71
CA ARG A 496 -19.43 21.79 -21.26
C ARG A 496 -19.88 20.33 -21.17
N ASP A 497 -19.44 19.49 -22.10
CA ASP A 497 -19.69 18.05 -22.07
C ASP A 497 -18.96 17.38 -20.90
N GLN A 498 -17.71 17.76 -20.61
CA GLN A 498 -16.96 17.24 -19.47
C GLN A 498 -17.69 17.57 -18.16
N HIS A 499 -18.11 18.83 -17.98
CA HIS A 499 -18.94 19.23 -16.83
C HIS A 499 -20.20 18.35 -16.76
N ARG A 500 -20.92 18.20 -17.87
CA ARG A 500 -22.14 17.39 -17.90
C ARG A 500 -21.88 15.94 -17.49
N ILE A 501 -20.81 15.33 -17.98
CA ILE A 501 -20.44 13.95 -17.68
C ILE A 501 -20.14 13.78 -16.19
N GLU A 502 -19.38 14.71 -15.60
CA GLU A 502 -19.10 14.67 -14.16
C GLU A 502 -20.38 14.90 -13.32
N ALA A 503 -21.29 15.79 -13.76
CA ALA A 503 -22.59 15.97 -13.12
C ALA A 503 -23.49 14.70 -13.23
N LEU A 504 -23.37 13.94 -14.34
CA LEU A 504 -24.04 12.65 -14.47
C LEU A 504 -23.49 11.63 -13.45
N TYR A 505 -22.19 11.61 -13.21
CA TYR A 505 -21.63 10.78 -12.14
C TYR A 505 -22.12 11.24 -10.75
N GLU A 506 -22.05 12.54 -10.44
CA GLU A 506 -22.43 13.10 -9.13
C GLU A 506 -23.91 12.87 -8.79
N ASN A 507 -24.80 12.95 -9.78
CA ASN A 507 -26.22 12.70 -9.57
C ASN A 507 -26.54 11.20 -9.35
N GLU A 508 -25.75 10.29 -9.93
CA GLU A 508 -25.89 8.85 -9.66
C GLU A 508 -25.41 8.49 -8.26
N VAL A 509 -24.36 9.14 -7.73
CA VAL A 509 -23.96 9.02 -6.32
C VAL A 509 -25.11 9.43 -5.38
N ALA A 510 -25.79 10.56 -5.67
CA ALA A 510 -26.96 10.99 -4.89
C ALA A 510 -28.15 10.03 -5.01
N PHE A 511 -28.39 9.47 -6.19
CA PHE A 511 -29.40 8.44 -6.40
C PHE A 511 -29.10 7.17 -5.60
N ASN A 512 -27.84 6.74 -5.54
CA ASN A 512 -27.41 5.61 -4.73
C ASN A 512 -27.64 5.87 -3.23
N ASP A 513 -27.22 7.04 -2.72
CA ASP A 513 -27.40 7.44 -1.32
C ASP A 513 -28.88 7.39 -0.88
N LYS A 514 -29.81 7.80 -1.76
CA LYS A 514 -31.26 7.69 -1.48
C LYS A 514 -31.69 6.25 -1.18
N TRP A 515 -31.25 5.29 -1.98
CA TRP A 515 -31.63 3.88 -1.80
C TRP A 515 -30.87 3.19 -0.66
N PHE A 516 -29.63 3.62 -0.41
CA PHE A 516 -28.93 3.27 0.82
C PHE A 516 -29.71 3.76 2.06
N GLY A 517 -30.24 4.99 2.03
CA GLY A 517 -31.11 5.51 3.09
C GLY A 517 -32.36 4.64 3.31
N GLN A 518 -33.00 4.18 2.24
CA GLN A 518 -34.16 3.27 2.35
C GLN A 518 -33.78 1.90 2.94
N LEU A 519 -32.57 1.40 2.67
CA LEU A 519 -32.05 0.18 3.31
C LEU A 519 -31.90 0.38 4.82
N VAL A 520 -31.30 1.50 5.24
CA VAL A 520 -31.16 1.85 6.67
C VAL A 520 -32.52 1.94 7.35
N GLU A 521 -33.49 2.62 6.74
CA GLU A 521 -34.86 2.70 7.28
C GLU A 521 -35.56 1.33 7.32
N THR A 522 -35.27 0.45 6.36
CA THR A 522 -35.76 -0.95 6.39
C THR A 522 -35.18 -1.72 7.58
N LEU A 523 -33.87 -1.62 7.84
CA LEU A 523 -33.23 -2.26 9.00
C LEU A 523 -33.82 -1.76 10.33
N LYS A 524 -34.11 -0.45 10.43
CA LYS A 524 -34.78 0.15 11.59
C LYS A 524 -36.22 -0.35 11.74
N ALA A 525 -36.99 -0.34 10.66
CA ALA A 525 -38.38 -0.82 10.66
C ALA A 525 -38.50 -2.30 11.00
N GLN A 526 -37.50 -3.12 10.64
CA GLN A 526 -37.43 -4.53 11.01
C GLN A 526 -36.87 -4.77 12.42
N GLY A 527 -36.44 -3.72 13.13
CA GLY A 527 -35.93 -3.80 14.50
C GLY A 527 -34.54 -4.44 14.63
N ILE A 528 -33.78 -4.52 13.54
CA ILE A 528 -32.48 -5.21 13.51
C ILE A 528 -31.29 -4.25 13.29
N TYR A 529 -31.53 -2.95 13.15
CA TYR A 529 -30.48 -1.95 12.88
C TYR A 529 -29.31 -2.07 13.87
N ASP A 530 -29.56 -2.09 15.18
CA ASP A 530 -28.49 -2.12 16.20
C ASP A 530 -27.72 -3.44 16.28
N GLU A 531 -28.31 -4.54 15.81
CA GLU A 531 -27.64 -5.85 15.68
C GLU A 531 -26.93 -6.02 14.31
N THR A 532 -27.05 -5.02 13.42
CA THR A 532 -26.50 -5.07 12.07
C THR A 532 -25.18 -4.31 11.97
N MET A 533 -24.14 -5.02 11.53
CA MET A 533 -22.93 -4.40 10.99
C MET A 533 -23.22 -3.91 9.57
N ILE A 534 -23.04 -2.62 9.33
CA ILE A 534 -23.17 -1.99 8.01
C ILE A 534 -21.78 -1.59 7.54
N ILE A 535 -21.40 -2.10 6.36
CA ILE A 535 -20.15 -1.78 5.69
C ILE A 535 -20.51 -1.06 4.40
N VAL A 536 -19.98 0.15 4.20
CA VAL A 536 -20.06 0.87 2.93
C VAL A 536 -18.66 0.99 2.34
N SER A 537 -18.49 0.59 1.09
CA SER A 537 -17.24 0.77 0.36
C SER A 537 -17.45 0.83 -1.15
N ALA A 538 -16.37 0.87 -1.93
CA ALA A 538 -16.36 0.78 -3.38
C ALA A 538 -15.21 -0.13 -3.84
N ASP A 539 -15.27 -0.56 -5.09
CA ASP A 539 -14.26 -1.44 -5.70
C ASP A 539 -13.16 -0.68 -6.44
N HIS A 540 -13.43 0.52 -6.93
CA HIS A 540 -12.48 1.50 -7.46
C HIS A 540 -13.20 2.84 -7.63
N GLY A 541 -12.54 3.83 -8.23
CA GLY A 541 -13.18 5.08 -8.66
C GLY A 541 -13.11 5.30 -10.19
N ASP A 542 -13.33 6.54 -10.63
CA ASP A 542 -13.30 6.98 -12.02
C ASP A 542 -12.54 8.32 -12.17
N GLU A 543 -11.79 8.46 -13.26
CA GLU A 543 -11.13 9.71 -13.68
C GLU A 543 -12.11 10.59 -14.47
N PHE A 544 -12.01 11.91 -14.27
CA PHE A 544 -12.70 12.98 -14.98
C PHE A 544 -11.70 14.05 -15.45
N TRP A 545 -10.73 13.63 -16.27
CA TRP A 545 -9.69 14.44 -16.93
C TRP A 545 -8.61 15.04 -16.03
N GLU A 546 -8.52 14.68 -14.76
CA GLU A 546 -7.43 15.10 -13.87
C GLU A 546 -6.04 14.77 -14.44
N HIS A 547 -5.92 13.65 -15.15
CA HIS A 547 -4.69 13.19 -15.79
C HIS A 547 -4.84 13.00 -17.31
N GLY A 548 -5.83 13.68 -17.91
CA GLY A 548 -6.05 13.72 -19.36
C GLY A 548 -6.84 12.53 -19.93
N SER A 549 -7.48 11.73 -19.09
CA SER A 549 -8.31 10.58 -19.46
C SER A 549 -9.68 10.63 -18.76
N CYS A 550 -10.51 9.59 -18.92
CA CYS A 550 -11.74 9.44 -18.14
C CYS A 550 -12.12 7.97 -17.90
N GLY A 551 -12.97 7.73 -16.91
CA GLY A 551 -13.34 6.39 -16.46
C GLY A 551 -12.21 5.69 -15.70
N HIS A 552 -12.06 4.38 -15.81
CA HIS A 552 -11.11 3.60 -15.01
C HIS A 552 -10.21 2.65 -15.86
N GLY A 553 -9.39 1.83 -15.18
CA GLY A 553 -8.57 0.78 -15.80
C GLY A 553 -7.30 1.23 -16.55
N HIS A 554 -6.76 2.43 -16.24
CA HIS A 554 -5.60 2.99 -16.97
C HIS A 554 -4.53 3.67 -16.13
N SER A 555 -4.77 3.92 -14.84
CA SER A 555 -3.78 4.48 -13.92
C SER A 555 -3.93 3.92 -12.49
N LEU A 556 -3.05 4.35 -11.59
CA LEU A 556 -3.14 4.08 -10.14
C LEU A 556 -3.21 5.40 -9.35
N ASN A 557 -3.74 6.41 -10.02
CA ASN A 557 -4.00 7.70 -9.41
C ASN A 557 -5.12 7.58 -8.36
N GLN A 558 -5.13 8.51 -7.41
CA GLN A 558 -5.93 8.41 -6.20
C GLN A 558 -7.43 8.32 -6.47
N GLU A 559 -7.93 8.95 -7.53
CA GLU A 559 -9.31 8.87 -7.96
C GLU A 559 -9.72 7.48 -8.43
N LEU A 560 -8.77 6.60 -8.78
CA LEU A 560 -9.09 5.22 -9.14
C LEU A 560 -8.94 4.25 -7.98
N VAL A 561 -8.07 4.52 -7.00
CA VAL A 561 -7.71 3.53 -5.97
C VAL A 561 -8.12 3.89 -4.54
N ASN A 562 -8.30 5.18 -4.23
CA ASN A 562 -8.72 5.64 -2.91
C ASN A 562 -10.25 5.76 -2.83
N VAL A 563 -10.85 4.79 -2.16
CA VAL A 563 -12.31 4.61 -2.11
C VAL A 563 -12.82 4.74 -0.68
N PRO A 564 -14.12 5.00 -0.45
CA PRO A 564 -14.63 5.07 0.91
C PRO A 564 -14.58 3.71 1.61
N LEU A 565 -14.37 3.72 2.92
CA LEU A 565 -14.68 2.61 3.81
C LEU A 565 -15.28 3.17 5.10
N VAL A 566 -16.53 2.83 5.35
CA VAL A 566 -17.29 3.21 6.53
C VAL A 566 -17.87 1.95 7.16
N ILE A 567 -17.53 1.70 8.44
CA ILE A 567 -18.01 0.51 9.16
C ILE A 567 -18.75 0.95 10.42
N ARG A 568 -20.05 0.64 10.46
CA ARG A 568 -20.92 0.84 11.62
C ARG A 568 -21.25 -0.51 12.23
N ALA A 569 -20.76 -0.76 13.44
CA ALA A 569 -21.13 -1.91 14.24
C ALA A 569 -21.01 -1.53 15.72
N PRO A 570 -22.13 -1.17 16.38
CA PRO A 570 -22.13 -0.74 17.77
C PRO A 570 -21.40 -1.72 18.69
N GLY A 571 -20.53 -1.20 19.55
CA GLY A 571 -19.70 -2.00 20.46
C GLY A 571 -18.47 -2.68 19.84
N LEU A 572 -18.35 -2.72 18.51
CA LEU A 572 -17.20 -3.28 17.81
C LEU A 572 -16.34 -2.21 17.14
N PHE A 573 -16.95 -1.26 16.44
CA PHE A 573 -16.27 -0.13 15.79
C PHE A 573 -16.67 1.17 16.49
N PRO A 574 -15.72 1.97 17.00
CA PRO A 574 -16.04 3.22 17.69
C PRO A 574 -16.76 4.23 16.77
N ALA A 575 -17.89 4.75 17.24
CA ALA A 575 -18.65 5.78 16.52
C ALA A 575 -17.88 7.10 16.45
N GLY A 576 -17.94 7.77 15.29
CA GLY A 576 -17.29 9.05 15.04
C GLY A 576 -15.76 8.98 14.94
N LYS A 577 -15.15 7.78 15.02
CA LYS A 577 -13.71 7.62 14.91
C LYS A 577 -13.26 7.72 13.45
N ARG A 578 -12.17 8.46 13.23
CA ARG A 578 -11.45 8.50 11.96
C ARG A 578 -10.16 7.68 12.09
N ALA A 579 -10.07 6.59 11.35
CA ALA A 579 -8.89 5.73 11.29
C ALA A 579 -7.93 6.24 10.20
N THR A 580 -6.86 6.91 10.62
CA THR A 580 -5.93 7.62 9.71
C THR A 580 -4.64 6.85 9.39
N PHE A 581 -4.53 5.61 9.86
CA PHE A 581 -3.32 4.80 9.69
C PHE A 581 -3.19 4.17 8.30
N GLY A 582 -4.16 4.29 7.40
CA GLY A 582 -4.12 3.63 6.08
C GLY A 582 -4.54 2.16 6.14
N ALA A 583 -5.58 1.81 5.37
CA ALA A 583 -6.12 0.46 5.30
C ALA A 583 -6.27 0.00 3.85
N ASP A 584 -6.19 -1.30 3.59
CA ASP A 584 -6.37 -1.89 2.28
C ASP A 584 -7.60 -2.81 2.24
N GLY A 585 -8.17 -3.03 1.06
CA GLY A 585 -9.27 -3.98 0.87
C GLY A 585 -8.95 -5.40 1.31
N VAL A 586 -7.70 -5.82 1.18
CA VAL A 586 -7.24 -7.12 1.69
C VAL A 586 -7.35 -7.24 3.22
N ASP A 587 -7.41 -6.14 3.98
CA ASP A 587 -7.45 -6.15 5.44
C ASP A 587 -8.84 -6.52 6.01
N LEU A 588 -9.89 -6.47 5.19
CA LEU A 588 -11.27 -6.73 5.64
C LEU A 588 -11.50 -8.18 6.09
N LEU A 589 -11.12 -9.16 5.28
CA LEU A 589 -11.37 -10.57 5.60
C LEU A 589 -10.65 -11.00 6.90
N PRO A 590 -9.36 -10.71 7.13
CA PRO A 590 -8.72 -11.03 8.40
C PRO A 590 -9.39 -10.35 9.60
N THR A 591 -9.82 -9.10 9.44
CA THR A 591 -10.58 -8.36 10.47
C THR A 591 -11.88 -9.10 10.81
N PHE A 592 -12.64 -9.56 9.81
CA PHE A 592 -13.87 -10.31 10.04
C PHE A 592 -13.64 -11.71 10.60
N GLN A 593 -12.54 -12.38 10.23
CA GLN A 593 -12.16 -13.66 10.84
C GLN A 593 -11.91 -13.51 12.34
N THR A 594 -11.21 -12.46 12.77
CA THR A 594 -11.03 -12.15 14.20
C THR A 594 -12.39 -11.97 14.89
N LEU A 595 -13.31 -11.20 14.31
CA LEU A 595 -14.64 -10.98 14.91
C LEU A 595 -15.48 -12.26 15.01
N LEU A 596 -15.23 -13.24 14.14
CA LEU A 596 -15.90 -14.53 14.13
C LEU A 596 -15.15 -15.60 14.95
N GLY A 597 -13.98 -15.28 15.53
CA GLY A 597 -13.13 -16.24 16.24
C GLY A 597 -12.56 -17.34 15.33
N GLN A 598 -12.36 -17.05 14.05
CA GLN A 598 -11.82 -17.98 13.07
C GLN A 598 -10.30 -17.81 12.88
N ALA A 599 -9.62 -18.91 12.55
CA ALA A 599 -8.21 -18.88 12.17
C ALA A 599 -8.00 -18.18 10.81
N PRO A 600 -6.85 -17.50 10.59
CA PRO A 600 -6.53 -16.87 9.32
C PRO A 600 -6.64 -17.84 8.12
N VAL A 601 -7.15 -17.37 6.97
CA VAL A 601 -7.06 -18.15 5.72
C VAL A 601 -5.60 -18.24 5.24
N LYS A 602 -5.24 -19.38 4.64
CA LYS A 602 -3.86 -19.76 4.28
C LYS A 602 -3.07 -18.68 3.53
N ASP A 603 -3.74 -17.98 2.61
CA ASP A 603 -3.09 -17.03 1.70
C ASP A 603 -3.43 -15.56 1.98
N ALA A 604 -4.12 -15.25 3.09
CA ALA A 604 -4.45 -13.88 3.44
C ALA A 604 -3.20 -13.02 3.61
N GLN A 605 -3.14 -11.95 2.82
CA GLN A 605 -2.08 -10.96 2.82
C GLN A 605 -2.46 -9.71 3.60
N GLY A 606 -3.73 -9.57 4.00
CA GLY A 606 -4.21 -8.46 4.81
C GLY A 606 -3.85 -8.52 6.29
N LEU A 607 -4.19 -7.46 7.00
CA LEU A 607 -4.00 -7.28 8.43
C LEU A 607 -5.34 -7.25 9.17
N ASP A 608 -5.40 -7.81 10.37
CA ASP A 608 -6.51 -7.51 11.30
C ASP A 608 -6.45 -6.06 11.79
N LEU A 609 -7.48 -5.27 11.47
CA LEU A 609 -7.57 -3.87 11.82
C LEU A 609 -8.08 -3.62 13.24
N MET A 610 -8.71 -4.60 13.91
CA MET A 610 -9.36 -4.41 15.20
C MET A 610 -8.41 -3.80 16.25
N PRO A 611 -7.15 -4.28 16.40
CA PRO A 611 -6.29 -3.74 17.43
C PRO A 611 -5.87 -2.28 17.20
N LEU A 612 -5.81 -1.85 15.94
CA LEU A 612 -5.49 -0.47 15.57
C LEU A 612 -6.71 0.45 15.66
N VAL A 613 -7.89 -0.06 15.31
CA VAL A 613 -9.17 0.63 15.49
C VAL A 613 -9.44 0.92 16.97
N HIS A 614 -8.96 0.09 17.89
CA HIS A 614 -9.07 0.29 19.34
C HIS A 614 -7.82 0.89 19.99
N ALA A 615 -6.81 1.28 19.20
CA ALA A 615 -5.58 1.81 19.76
C ALA A 615 -5.83 3.05 20.64
N GLU A 616 -5.14 3.07 21.78
CA GLU A 616 -5.01 4.25 22.65
C GLU A 616 -3.89 5.13 22.12
N GLY A 617 -4.18 6.40 21.84
CA GLY A 617 -3.22 7.32 21.25
C GLY A 617 -3.12 7.21 19.73
N ALA A 618 -2.02 7.74 19.17
CA ALA A 618 -1.83 7.80 17.72
C ALA A 618 -1.20 6.52 17.18
N VAL A 619 -1.66 6.07 16.01
CA VAL A 619 -1.12 4.91 15.29
C VAL A 619 -0.17 5.41 14.20
N TYR A 620 0.99 4.76 14.05
CA TYR A 620 1.92 5.06 12.99
C TYR A 620 1.30 4.78 11.60
N PRO A 621 1.48 5.64 10.58
CA PRO A 621 0.85 5.45 9.28
C PRO A 621 1.39 4.18 8.62
N ARG A 622 0.51 3.42 7.99
CA ARG A 622 0.77 2.16 7.32
C ARG A 622 0.63 2.33 5.82
N ALA A 623 1.39 1.54 5.09
CA ALA A 623 1.38 1.49 3.65
C ALA A 623 0.01 0.99 3.15
N THR A 624 -0.57 1.76 2.24
CA THR A 624 -1.69 1.33 1.40
C THR A 624 -1.18 1.04 0.00
N ILE A 625 -1.67 -0.02 -0.64
CA ILE A 625 -1.06 -0.59 -1.85
C ILE A 625 -2.10 -0.93 -2.89
N ALA A 626 -1.87 -0.48 -4.12
CA ALA A 626 -2.69 -0.78 -5.28
C ALA A 626 -1.83 -1.30 -6.44
N SER A 627 -2.42 -2.09 -7.32
CA SER A 627 -1.74 -2.62 -8.51
C SER A 627 -2.63 -2.56 -9.75
N MET A 628 -2.00 -2.39 -10.91
CA MET A 628 -2.66 -2.42 -12.21
C MET A 628 -1.91 -3.42 -13.09
N ALA A 629 -2.63 -4.44 -13.56
CA ALA A 629 -2.05 -5.58 -14.26
C ALA A 629 -0.83 -6.16 -13.49
N LYS A 630 0.13 -6.77 -14.19
CA LYS A 630 1.31 -7.41 -13.59
C LYS A 630 2.50 -6.47 -13.36
N SER A 631 2.37 -5.18 -13.65
CA SER A 631 3.55 -4.34 -13.94
C SER A 631 3.45 -2.90 -13.44
N SER A 632 2.39 -2.52 -12.73
CA SER A 632 2.27 -1.19 -12.15
C SER A 632 1.78 -1.28 -10.72
N TYR A 633 2.42 -0.53 -9.84
CA TYR A 633 2.11 -0.51 -8.42
C TYR A 633 2.14 0.92 -7.89
N ALA A 634 1.28 1.19 -6.92
CA ALA A 634 1.32 2.42 -6.15
C ALA A 634 1.39 2.07 -4.66
N LEU A 635 2.07 2.92 -3.89
CA LEU A 635 2.12 2.81 -2.44
C LEU A 635 2.04 4.20 -1.81
N GLN A 636 1.25 4.34 -0.75
CA GLN A 636 1.20 5.55 0.06
C GLN A 636 1.43 5.28 1.55
N VAL A 637 2.30 6.07 2.19
CA VAL A 637 2.52 6.13 3.64
C VAL A 637 2.27 7.55 4.12
N GLY A 638 1.23 7.75 4.92
CA GLY A 638 0.82 9.09 5.33
C GLY A 638 0.57 9.97 4.10
N ARG A 639 1.36 11.02 3.91
CA ARG A 639 1.28 11.93 2.74
C ARG A 639 2.22 11.56 1.58
N ALA A 640 3.18 10.66 1.78
CA ALA A 640 4.13 10.28 0.74
C ALA A 640 3.52 9.18 -0.14
N LYS A 641 3.32 9.46 -1.42
CA LYS A 641 2.83 8.49 -2.40
C LYS A 641 3.83 8.31 -3.53
N VAL A 642 4.00 7.08 -4.00
CA VAL A 642 4.73 6.76 -5.23
C VAL A 642 3.87 5.93 -6.18
N ILE A 643 4.04 6.16 -7.48
CA ILE A 643 3.47 5.33 -8.54
C ILE A 643 4.64 4.83 -9.39
N MET A 644 4.79 3.50 -9.46
CA MET A 644 5.82 2.81 -10.21
C MET A 644 5.16 2.11 -11.40
N ARG A 645 5.40 2.60 -12.62
CA ARG A 645 4.93 1.99 -13.88
C ARG A 645 6.01 1.11 -14.53
N SER A 646 7.26 1.44 -14.28
CA SER A 646 8.46 0.65 -14.60
C SER A 646 9.63 1.13 -13.74
N GLU A 647 10.77 0.45 -13.80
CA GLU A 647 12.02 0.90 -13.15
C GLU A 647 12.45 2.32 -13.57
N GLN A 648 12.01 2.77 -14.75
CA GLN A 648 12.37 4.05 -15.37
C GLN A 648 11.24 5.08 -15.29
N ALA A 649 10.04 4.66 -14.89
CA ALA A 649 8.85 5.50 -14.81
C ALA A 649 8.28 5.42 -13.40
N ILE A 650 8.89 6.21 -12.52
CA ILE A 650 8.49 6.36 -11.12
C ILE A 650 8.13 7.82 -10.90
N SER A 651 6.96 8.06 -10.33
CA SER A 651 6.50 9.39 -9.91
C SER A 651 6.27 9.39 -8.40
N ALA A 652 6.42 10.54 -7.77
CA ALA A 652 6.07 10.73 -6.36
C ALA A 652 5.18 11.95 -6.19
N PHE A 653 4.25 11.86 -5.24
CA PHE A 653 3.25 12.89 -4.98
C PHE A 653 3.11 13.11 -3.48
N ASP A 654 2.81 14.36 -3.12
CA ASP A 654 2.48 14.73 -1.76
C ASP A 654 0.97 14.80 -1.60
N ALA A 655 0.35 13.70 -1.14
CA ALA A 655 -1.11 13.55 -1.11
C ALA A 655 -1.83 14.58 -0.20
N GLN A 656 -1.11 15.32 0.64
CA GLN A 656 -1.70 16.37 1.48
C GLN A 656 -1.75 17.72 0.78
N THR A 657 -0.73 18.08 -0.02
CA THR A 657 -0.65 19.38 -0.71
C THR A 657 -1.01 19.29 -2.19
N ASP A 658 -0.77 18.13 -2.79
CA ASP A 658 -1.04 17.78 -4.19
C ASP A 658 -1.99 16.59 -4.27
N SER A 659 -3.13 16.79 -3.62
CA SER A 659 -4.44 16.28 -4.01
C SER A 659 -4.50 15.58 -5.36
N ALA A 660 -4.72 16.37 -6.41
CA ALA A 660 -4.90 15.88 -7.78
C ALA A 660 -3.66 15.21 -8.40
N GLU A 661 -2.58 14.97 -7.66
CA GLU A 661 -1.34 14.33 -8.15
C GLU A 661 -0.81 14.99 -9.43
N ALA A 662 -0.97 16.31 -9.52
CA ALA A 662 -0.64 17.08 -10.71
C ALA A 662 0.86 17.40 -10.79
N ASN A 663 1.59 17.28 -9.67
CA ASN A 663 2.96 17.72 -9.52
C ASN A 663 3.85 16.53 -9.13
N ASP A 664 4.49 15.92 -10.13
CA ASP A 664 5.50 14.88 -9.87
C ASP A 664 6.73 15.51 -9.19
N VAL A 665 6.99 15.08 -7.94
CA VAL A 665 8.09 15.56 -7.11
C VAL A 665 9.19 14.51 -6.90
N PHE A 666 9.20 13.43 -7.68
CA PHE A 666 10.15 12.32 -7.51
C PHE A 666 11.62 12.76 -7.45
N GLU A 667 12.04 13.63 -8.38
CA GLU A 667 13.41 14.13 -8.47
C GLU A 667 13.69 15.30 -7.50
N THR A 668 12.66 16.07 -7.12
CA THR A 668 12.83 17.30 -6.33
C THR A 668 12.63 17.09 -4.84
N ARG A 669 11.96 16.00 -4.44
CA ARG A 669 11.67 15.65 -3.04
C ARG A 669 12.03 14.18 -2.73
N PRO A 670 13.33 13.83 -2.77
CA PRO A 670 13.78 12.45 -2.58
C PRO A 670 13.46 11.88 -1.19
N VAL A 671 13.41 12.69 -0.11
CA VAL A 671 13.04 12.21 1.23
C VAL A 671 11.58 11.75 1.23
N LEU A 672 10.68 12.52 0.62
CA LEU A 672 9.29 12.12 0.40
C LEU A 672 9.21 10.84 -0.43
N ALA A 673 9.91 10.78 -1.57
CA ALA A 673 9.86 9.61 -2.44
C ALA A 673 10.34 8.33 -1.74
N LEU A 674 11.44 8.38 -0.99
CA LEU A 674 12.02 7.23 -0.30
C LEU A 674 11.13 6.69 0.83
N ALA A 675 10.37 7.56 1.52
CA ALA A 675 9.44 7.12 2.56
C ALA A 675 8.36 6.13 2.05
N ALA A 676 8.09 6.12 0.73
CA ALA A 676 7.17 5.18 0.10
C ALA A 676 7.85 4.21 -0.91
N LEU A 677 8.93 4.62 -1.59
CA LEU A 677 9.63 3.75 -2.55
C LEU A 677 10.38 2.60 -1.88
N ASP A 678 11.00 2.83 -0.73
CA ASP A 678 11.71 1.80 0.03
C ASP A 678 10.78 0.65 0.45
N PRO A 679 9.65 0.91 1.14
CA PRO A 679 8.70 -0.14 1.48
C PRO A 679 8.05 -0.78 0.25
N LEU A 680 7.83 -0.02 -0.85
CA LEU A 680 7.32 -0.61 -2.10
C LEU A 680 8.31 -1.62 -2.68
N SER A 681 9.60 -1.27 -2.74
CA SER A 681 10.64 -2.17 -3.25
C SER A 681 10.73 -3.46 -2.44
N LEU A 682 10.60 -3.35 -1.11
CA LEU A 682 10.57 -4.50 -0.23
C LEU A 682 9.35 -5.40 -0.48
N PHE A 683 8.17 -4.79 -0.57
CA PHE A 683 6.92 -5.51 -0.89
C PHE A 683 7.00 -6.25 -2.22
N LEU A 684 7.48 -5.58 -3.28
CA LEU A 684 7.60 -6.18 -4.62
C LEU A 684 8.51 -7.41 -4.63
N SER A 685 9.57 -7.41 -3.82
CA SER A 685 10.49 -8.54 -3.71
C SER A 685 9.85 -9.82 -3.12
N ARG A 686 8.67 -9.71 -2.50
CA ARG A 686 7.94 -10.79 -1.83
C ARG A 686 6.43 -10.71 -2.06
N VAL A 687 5.98 -10.10 -3.16
CA VAL A 687 4.56 -9.75 -3.37
C VAL A 687 3.59 -10.94 -3.27
N ARG A 688 4.04 -12.15 -3.62
CA ARG A 688 3.25 -13.40 -3.54
C ARG A 688 3.22 -14.01 -2.13
N GLU A 689 4.23 -13.70 -1.33
CA GLU A 689 4.48 -14.31 -0.02
C GLU A 689 4.15 -13.34 1.12
N TRP A 690 3.93 -12.06 0.83
CA TRP A 690 3.68 -11.06 1.87
C TRP A 690 2.45 -11.44 2.70
N ARG A 691 2.62 -11.50 4.01
CA ARG A 691 1.54 -11.75 4.99
C ARG A 691 1.58 -10.64 6.04
N LYS A 692 0.69 -9.63 5.96
CA LYS A 692 0.76 -8.48 6.89
C LYS A 692 0.56 -8.89 8.36
N ASN A 693 -0.24 -9.90 8.65
CA ASN A 693 -0.40 -10.45 10.00
C ASN A 693 0.88 -11.05 10.58
N GLU A 694 1.84 -11.46 9.75
CA GLU A 694 3.11 -12.03 10.19
C GLU A 694 4.24 -11.00 10.12
N TRP A 695 4.41 -10.36 8.96
CA TRP A 695 5.53 -9.47 8.66
C TRP A 695 5.24 -7.99 8.87
N GLY A 696 3.98 -7.63 9.13
CA GLY A 696 3.54 -6.24 9.23
C GLY A 696 3.25 -5.59 7.87
N ALA A 697 2.93 -4.29 7.90
CA ALA A 697 2.85 -3.51 6.67
C ALA A 697 4.27 -3.31 6.12
N PRO A 698 4.48 -3.15 4.80
CA PRO A 698 5.82 -2.99 4.24
C PRO A 698 6.66 -1.84 4.79
N ASN A 699 6.03 -0.84 5.41
CA ASN A 699 6.68 0.27 6.09
C ASN A 699 6.66 0.17 7.63
N VAL A 700 6.02 -0.85 8.22
CA VAL A 700 5.98 -1.12 9.67
C VAL A 700 6.13 -2.62 9.86
N LEU A 701 7.38 -3.07 9.79
CA LEU A 701 7.76 -4.48 9.85
C LEU A 701 7.71 -5.03 11.28
N THR A 702 7.47 -6.33 11.40
CA THR A 702 7.64 -7.09 12.65
C THR A 702 9.03 -7.73 12.70
N PRO A 703 9.51 -8.17 13.88
CA PRO A 703 10.75 -8.93 14.00
C PRO A 703 10.76 -10.28 13.26
N ALA A 704 9.62 -10.74 12.75
CA ALA A 704 9.51 -11.99 11.98
C ALA A 704 9.99 -11.83 10.54
N PHE A 705 10.02 -10.62 9.99
CA PHE A 705 10.54 -10.35 8.65
C PHE A 705 12.07 -10.35 8.67
N LYS A 706 12.72 -11.25 7.92
CA LYS A 706 14.17 -11.46 7.93
C LYS A 706 14.77 -11.68 6.55
#